data_AF-A0A1V2ACL8-F1
#
_entry.id   AF-A0A1V2ACL8-F1
#
_cell.length_a   1.000
_cell.length_b   1.000
_cell.length_c   1.000
_cell.angle_alpha   90.00
_cell.angle_beta   90.00
_cell.angle_gamma   90.00
#
_symmetry.space_group_name_H-M   'P 1'
#
loop_
_entity.id
_entity.type
_entity.pdbx_description
1 polymer ?
#
loop_
_entity_poly.entity_id
_entity_poly.type
_entity_poly.pdbx_seq_one_letter_code
_entity_poly.pdbx_strand_id
1 'polypeptide(L)'
;MKEKKMDAKIKKATAHVECGGKFGTAFLISPVLAITAYHVVSRYVEGSSIFLEFSLPGETGNRSAKLLNSRNEIDTGIDLAILQLDKPLEEIEPLQLTAKELPYDLPWKAFGFPATKDTPGQTFVGEVSMFVEQHISKYDLDLDCRKPDITDPKYVVFGASGSAVIVDKEVVAVLSDKMPGGTLGAVSIKFARELLTELNITFTDNTSLVAESPSNELEEMLKMYHIKVRFYLENSMTLPFPSELNNDLIKYSYFSEFFEISTWKSKIIDHINTISKEFNSNAFLRESIIKLQELYELDLPYEEFQSSMRKTVDLILEEIPDDKRTKGFRQLLFHLYNLLKRRYNKVLVLTGESGSGKTHLLKTILSSYQSEKGLEYYSIRIPISINEIKDKGFGEAIKFSLNHFLNSNFNDISDVNHFVNNLKKVGITFKVIFIIDDLQNLCNSSAKHYDDIKQTIVMYTKFDWVSWCLSINEFDQYLIMDNSRFLEKYCFSNNFDDANLFVSMSKINSENKVCHRILNNYGIDTKVIEKFPQNITNIKMLLNNPLISYVYANTVNENEKELHNICYFNFIKRYSDIKKKQMVEYSERDLPFQEKDVQINNEINQVVNFVIKNKKLTYSESELNDLFKSLAHCYFELRSVHLVSKAIVEFEDDIESRKDIIVKFVFKLYWAYKILLEFRSRDNWSEFSLLRDSFVELKDDLLIYEILYLDTDFEKNSEILNQEITDVLNSTSEKGLLFFVGIKTSFNCQEIIFLELLEKGELILNKQETFGLMYFLLHTNARNAKIPQKCIVLSKYLNKVSEHELGGYLNGICKSIFGKLNNLTKFKRCMAEFICSSDTNISKMIGKIAAENFIRIVTEKQYSLEEIVKNHLIIFLGDNLEKIKESMNTGSEKGKNSNATFIEYFLRFLFRLLIENNEDNRLLLHEILLKENFYYLERVKADNKFKIIGHILRSNSAIAYGAYYKHLNHSKKKNFKKQYIECITKLLDSELIEQRILAFHFISNTLIDEDPKSTLDIDFFPLLKVIHEDNRLEMFNDGRKDFYERNFYPYLK
;
A
#
# COMPACT_ATOMS: atom_id res chain seq x y z
N MET A 1 39.33 58.83 -19.60
CA MET A 1 39.59 58.36 -20.98
C MET A 1 39.02 56.96 -21.24
N LYS A 2 39.09 55.99 -20.30
CA LYS A 2 38.52 54.64 -20.45
C LYS A 2 36.98 54.58 -20.52
N GLU A 3 36.26 55.39 -19.74
CA GLU A 3 34.78 55.39 -19.71
C GLU A 3 34.17 55.93 -21.03
N LYS A 4 34.69 57.06 -21.55
CA LYS A 4 34.30 57.59 -22.87
C LYS A 4 34.52 56.61 -24.03
N LYS A 5 35.53 55.72 -23.94
CA LYS A 5 35.81 54.71 -24.97
C LYS A 5 34.80 53.55 -24.91
N MET A 6 34.30 53.22 -23.71
CA MET A 6 33.27 52.20 -23.50
C MET A 6 31.88 52.67 -23.94
N ASP A 7 31.49 53.90 -23.58
CA ASP A 7 30.21 54.48 -24.03
C ASP A 7 30.13 54.55 -25.56
N ALA A 8 31.26 54.83 -26.23
CA ALA A 8 31.34 54.79 -27.69
C ALA A 8 31.22 53.37 -28.27
N LYS A 9 31.74 52.35 -27.57
CA LYS A 9 31.61 50.94 -27.97
C LYS A 9 30.15 50.48 -27.90
N ILE A 10 29.48 50.77 -26.79
CA ILE A 10 28.07 50.40 -26.57
C ILE A 10 27.20 51.01 -27.67
N LYS A 11 27.32 52.34 -27.89
CA LYS A 11 26.54 53.04 -28.90
C LYS A 11 26.74 52.50 -30.32
N LYS A 12 27.97 52.10 -30.68
CA LYS A 12 28.27 51.51 -31.99
C LYS A 12 27.68 50.10 -32.14
N ALA A 13 27.64 49.32 -31.06
CA ALA A 13 27.09 47.97 -31.06
C ALA A 13 25.56 47.91 -30.93
N THR A 14 24.91 49.04 -30.64
CA THR A 14 23.45 49.15 -30.53
C THR A 14 22.84 49.62 -31.86
N ALA A 15 21.76 48.99 -32.28
CA ALA A 15 21.00 49.32 -33.48
C ALA A 15 19.56 49.71 -33.15
N HIS A 16 19.00 50.58 -34.00
CA HIS A 16 17.57 50.82 -34.06
C HIS A 16 16.91 49.71 -34.89
N VAL A 17 15.85 49.08 -34.38
CA VAL A 17 15.18 47.94 -35.00
C VAL A 17 13.81 48.36 -35.51
N GLU A 18 13.43 47.93 -36.71
CA GLU A 18 12.08 48.08 -37.24
C GLU A 18 11.53 46.73 -37.74
N CYS A 19 10.33 46.36 -37.26
CA CYS A 19 9.62 45.14 -37.65
C CYS A 19 8.10 45.35 -37.61
N GLY A 20 7.42 45.20 -38.76
CA GLY A 20 5.94 45.21 -38.81
C GLY A 20 5.29 46.49 -38.24
N GLY A 21 5.95 47.64 -38.39
CA GLY A 21 5.51 48.94 -37.86
C GLY A 21 5.73 49.13 -36.35
N LYS A 22 6.42 48.20 -35.68
CA LYS A 22 7.01 48.40 -34.36
C LYS A 22 8.47 48.78 -34.51
N PHE A 23 8.97 49.59 -33.59
CA PHE A 23 10.39 49.89 -33.49
C PHE A 23 10.92 49.62 -32.08
N GLY A 24 12.21 49.35 -31.99
CA GLY A 24 12.88 48.99 -30.75
C GLY A 24 14.39 49.14 -30.84
N THR A 25 15.09 48.57 -29.88
CA THR A 25 16.54 48.56 -29.80
C THR A 25 17.06 47.13 -29.93
N ALA A 26 18.19 46.92 -30.61
CA ALA A 26 18.95 45.68 -30.58
C ALA A 26 20.42 45.97 -30.30
N PHE A 27 21.18 44.94 -29.97
CA PHE A 27 22.64 45.05 -29.90
C PHE A 27 23.34 43.80 -30.43
N LEU A 28 24.55 44.01 -30.95
CA LEU A 28 25.38 42.97 -31.56
C LEU A 28 26.08 42.12 -30.49
N ILE A 29 25.99 40.79 -30.60
CA ILE A 29 26.65 39.80 -29.72
C ILE A 29 27.71 38.95 -30.43
N SER A 30 27.64 38.88 -31.76
CA SER A 30 28.71 38.40 -32.65
C SER A 30 28.61 39.16 -33.98
N PRO A 31 29.60 39.09 -34.88
CA PRO A 31 29.51 39.78 -36.17
C PRO A 31 28.24 39.45 -36.98
N VAL A 32 27.59 38.31 -36.71
CA VAL A 32 26.40 37.82 -37.43
C VAL A 32 25.14 37.71 -36.57
N LEU A 33 25.21 37.97 -35.26
CA LEU A 33 24.07 37.82 -34.34
C LEU A 33 23.81 39.09 -33.52
N ALA A 34 22.53 39.44 -33.38
CA ALA A 34 22.05 40.50 -32.50
C ALA A 34 20.94 40.00 -31.57
N ILE A 35 20.75 40.69 -30.43
CA ILE A 35 19.69 40.42 -29.47
C ILE A 35 18.75 41.63 -29.38
N THR A 36 17.45 41.38 -29.23
CA THR A 36 16.41 42.37 -28.91
C THR A 36 15.35 41.77 -27.98
N ALA A 37 14.36 42.55 -27.57
CA ALA A 37 13.19 42.04 -26.85
C ALA A 37 12.22 41.37 -27.83
N TYR A 38 11.59 40.24 -27.45
CA TYR A 38 10.75 39.47 -28.36
C TYR A 38 9.53 40.27 -28.84
N HIS A 39 8.92 41.07 -27.96
CA HIS A 39 7.77 41.91 -28.31
C HIS A 39 8.06 42.97 -29.39
N VAL A 40 9.34 43.33 -29.62
CA VAL A 40 9.77 44.25 -30.69
C VAL A 40 9.58 43.60 -32.06
N VAL A 41 9.83 42.30 -32.15
CA VAL A 41 9.75 41.51 -33.39
C VAL A 41 8.53 40.59 -33.44
N SER A 42 7.56 40.78 -32.52
CA SER A 42 6.36 39.93 -32.41
C SER A 42 5.42 39.98 -33.63
N ARG A 43 5.62 40.93 -34.54
CA ARG A 43 4.89 41.06 -35.80
C ARG A 43 5.64 40.47 -37.00
N TYR A 44 6.73 39.76 -36.74
CA TYR A 44 7.47 39.04 -37.75
C TYR A 44 6.59 37.97 -38.40
N VAL A 45 6.57 37.97 -39.73
CA VAL A 45 5.99 36.89 -40.53
C VAL A 45 7.14 36.19 -41.26
N GLU A 46 7.13 34.86 -41.29
CA GLU A 46 8.19 34.11 -41.98
C GLU A 46 8.31 34.57 -43.44
N GLY A 47 9.52 34.99 -43.83
CA GLY A 47 9.82 35.61 -45.13
C GLY A 47 9.83 37.15 -45.18
N SER A 48 9.39 37.84 -44.11
CA SER A 48 9.57 39.29 -43.96
C SER A 48 10.97 39.65 -43.43
N SER A 49 11.47 40.86 -43.70
CA SER A 49 12.78 41.32 -43.21
C SER A 49 12.63 42.14 -41.92
N ILE A 50 13.49 41.89 -40.93
CA ILE A 50 13.68 42.76 -39.76
C ILE A 50 14.83 43.71 -40.10
N PHE A 51 14.63 45.02 -40.00
CA PHE A 51 15.65 46.00 -40.33
C PHE A 51 16.37 46.50 -39.07
N LEU A 52 17.70 46.53 -39.10
CA LEU A 52 18.55 47.04 -38.03
C LEU A 52 19.43 48.17 -38.58
N GLU A 53 19.37 49.35 -37.98
CA GLU A 53 20.20 50.51 -38.33
C GLU A 53 21.26 50.76 -37.26
N PHE A 54 22.54 50.60 -37.62
CA PHE A 54 23.69 50.90 -36.77
C PHE A 54 24.26 52.29 -37.10
N SER A 55 24.60 53.08 -36.08
CA SER A 55 25.21 54.40 -36.25
C SER A 55 26.71 54.30 -36.58
N LEU A 56 27.05 54.21 -37.87
CA LEU A 56 28.43 54.20 -38.38
C LEU A 56 28.81 55.54 -39.03
N PRO A 57 30.04 56.05 -38.82
CA PRO A 57 30.52 57.23 -39.52
C PRO A 57 30.90 56.88 -40.97
N GLY A 58 30.04 57.22 -41.94
CA GLY A 58 30.36 57.19 -43.38
C GLY A 58 29.56 56.21 -44.24
N GLU A 59 28.80 55.28 -43.65
CA GLU A 59 27.86 54.38 -44.34
C GLU A 59 26.58 54.18 -43.49
N THR A 60 25.41 54.09 -44.12
CA THR A 60 24.18 53.64 -43.47
C THR A 60 24.33 52.16 -43.11
N GLY A 61 24.57 51.84 -41.83
CA GLY A 61 24.80 50.48 -41.33
C GLY A 61 23.58 49.58 -41.33
N ASN A 62 22.67 49.72 -42.30
CA ASN A 62 21.42 48.97 -42.36
C ASN A 62 21.69 47.48 -42.61
N ARG A 63 21.09 46.60 -41.81
CA ARG A 63 21.12 45.15 -41.98
C ARG A 63 19.72 44.59 -41.99
N SER A 64 19.48 43.58 -42.81
CA SER A 64 18.29 42.76 -42.68
C SER A 64 18.60 41.54 -41.81
N ALA A 65 17.62 41.06 -41.05
CA ALA A 65 17.80 39.92 -40.16
C ALA A 65 16.62 38.95 -40.18
N LYS A 66 16.94 37.69 -39.87
CA LYS A 66 15.98 36.61 -39.61
C LYS A 66 15.88 36.34 -38.11
N LEU A 67 14.68 36.07 -37.61
CA LEU A 67 14.44 35.61 -36.25
C LEU A 67 14.81 34.13 -36.09
N LEU A 68 15.66 33.79 -35.12
CA LEU A 68 16.09 32.40 -34.88
C LEU A 68 15.18 31.63 -33.93
N ASN A 69 14.52 32.30 -32.99
CA ASN A 69 13.70 31.67 -31.95
C ASN A 69 12.20 31.99 -32.10
N SER A 70 11.63 31.75 -33.28
CA SER A 70 10.20 31.98 -33.56
C SER A 70 9.28 31.07 -32.72
N ARG A 71 8.14 31.60 -32.26
CA ARG A 71 7.16 30.88 -31.43
C ARG A 71 5.76 30.89 -32.05
N ASN A 72 4.99 29.82 -31.83
CA ASN A 72 3.61 29.67 -32.32
C ASN A 72 2.59 30.49 -31.50
N GLU A 73 2.90 30.80 -30.24
CA GLU A 73 2.07 31.60 -29.34
C GLU A 73 2.85 32.83 -28.86
N ILE A 74 2.23 34.01 -28.91
CA ILE A 74 2.90 35.30 -28.62
C ILE A 74 3.10 35.54 -27.12
N ASP A 75 2.28 34.91 -26.27
CA ASP A 75 2.27 35.13 -24.82
C ASP A 75 3.02 34.05 -24.01
N THR A 76 3.70 33.13 -24.67
CA THR A 76 4.48 32.07 -24.01
C THR A 76 5.99 32.25 -24.19
N GLY A 77 6.73 32.15 -23.08
CA GLY A 77 8.20 32.19 -23.01
C GLY A 77 8.83 33.58 -22.78
N ILE A 78 10.16 33.61 -22.64
CA ILE A 78 10.96 34.79 -22.27
C ILE A 78 10.91 35.91 -23.33
N ASP A 79 10.89 37.17 -22.91
CA ASP A 79 10.83 38.35 -23.81
C ASP A 79 12.20 38.69 -24.42
N LEU A 80 12.81 37.72 -25.11
CA LEU A 80 14.11 37.84 -25.74
C LEU A 80 14.10 37.19 -27.14
N ALA A 81 14.59 37.92 -28.14
CA ALA A 81 14.70 37.48 -29.52
C ALA A 81 16.15 37.50 -30.01
N ILE A 82 16.54 36.45 -30.72
CA ILE A 82 17.85 36.33 -31.37
C ILE A 82 17.69 36.55 -32.87
N LEU A 83 18.45 37.49 -33.40
CA LEU A 83 18.42 37.91 -34.79
C LEU A 83 19.71 37.50 -35.50
N GLN A 84 19.58 36.81 -36.63
CA GLN A 84 20.70 36.50 -37.52
C GLN A 84 20.75 37.51 -38.65
N LEU A 85 21.87 38.23 -38.76
CA LEU A 85 22.09 39.23 -39.80
C LEU A 85 22.33 38.56 -41.15
N ASP A 86 21.86 39.22 -42.22
CA ASP A 86 22.11 38.82 -43.62
C ASP A 86 23.59 38.89 -44.02
N LYS A 87 24.35 39.83 -43.43
CA LYS A 87 25.78 40.04 -43.66
C LYS A 87 26.49 40.39 -42.35
N PRO A 88 27.73 39.87 -42.13
CA PRO A 88 28.49 40.18 -40.93
C PRO A 88 28.83 41.68 -40.82
N LEU A 89 28.93 42.17 -39.59
CA LEU A 89 29.43 43.51 -39.23
C LEU A 89 30.79 43.37 -38.54
N GLU A 90 31.87 43.26 -39.32
CA GLU A 90 33.23 43.08 -38.78
C GLU A 90 33.82 44.36 -38.18
N GLU A 91 33.29 45.53 -38.57
CA GLU A 91 33.77 46.84 -38.12
C GLU A 91 33.28 47.23 -36.72
N ILE A 92 32.32 46.48 -36.17
CA ILE A 92 31.69 46.73 -34.87
C ILE A 92 32.10 45.61 -33.93
N GLU A 93 32.75 45.97 -32.83
CA GLU A 93 33.10 45.01 -31.77
C GLU A 93 31.83 44.59 -31.01
N PRO A 94 31.44 43.29 -31.04
CA PRO A 94 30.23 42.83 -30.36
C PRO A 94 30.32 42.95 -28.84
N LEU A 95 29.16 42.97 -28.19
CA LEU A 95 29.04 42.98 -26.73
C LEU A 95 29.05 41.56 -26.18
N GLN A 96 29.85 41.32 -25.15
CA GLN A 96 29.93 40.03 -24.48
C GLN A 96 28.82 39.89 -23.43
N LEU A 97 28.13 38.76 -23.49
CA LEU A 97 27.07 38.39 -22.54
C LEU A 97 27.69 37.72 -21.31
N THR A 98 27.18 38.06 -20.12
CA THR A 98 27.63 37.46 -18.86
C THR A 98 26.42 37.08 -18.00
N ALA A 99 26.30 35.79 -17.69
CA ALA A 99 25.37 35.30 -16.69
C ALA A 99 26.02 35.48 -15.30
N LYS A 100 25.45 36.37 -14.48
CA LYS A 100 25.85 36.56 -13.08
C LYS A 100 24.65 36.93 -12.22
N GLU A 101 24.82 36.78 -10.92
CA GLU A 101 23.84 37.22 -9.93
C GLU A 101 23.92 38.74 -9.74
N LEU A 102 22.77 39.41 -9.73
CA LEU A 102 22.67 40.87 -9.65
C LEU A 102 22.08 41.28 -8.28
N PRO A 103 22.90 41.61 -7.27
CA PRO A 103 22.40 42.15 -6.02
C PRO A 103 21.63 43.46 -6.19
N TYR A 104 20.77 43.74 -5.20
CA TYR A 104 20.07 45.00 -5.00
C TYR A 104 21.04 46.19 -5.04
N ASP A 105 20.55 47.34 -5.50
CA ASP A 105 21.26 48.62 -5.56
C ASP A 105 22.48 48.65 -6.49
N LEU A 106 22.63 47.64 -7.37
CA LEU A 106 23.70 47.65 -8.36
C LEU A 106 23.45 48.72 -9.43
N PRO A 107 24.41 49.62 -9.69
CA PRO A 107 24.27 50.62 -10.74
C PRO A 107 24.36 49.96 -12.12
N TRP A 108 23.37 50.24 -12.97
CA TRP A 108 23.34 49.77 -14.35
C TRP A 108 23.31 50.95 -15.33
N LYS A 109 23.75 50.69 -16.56
CA LYS A 109 23.63 51.61 -17.69
C LYS A 109 23.10 50.87 -18.91
N ALA A 110 22.30 51.53 -19.74
CA ALA A 110 21.89 51.03 -21.05
C ALA A 110 21.89 52.16 -22.09
N PHE A 111 21.92 51.80 -23.38
CA PHE A 111 21.73 52.75 -24.47
C PHE A 111 20.71 52.18 -25.45
N GLY A 112 19.75 53.00 -25.88
CA GLY A 112 18.72 52.60 -26.83
C GLY A 112 17.98 53.78 -27.44
N PHE A 113 16.93 53.50 -28.20
CA PHE A 113 16.25 54.45 -29.07
C PHE A 113 14.78 54.69 -28.64
N PRO A 114 14.54 55.43 -27.54
CA PRO A 114 13.18 55.77 -27.13
C PRO A 114 12.53 56.73 -28.12
N ALA A 115 11.21 56.63 -28.30
CA ALA A 115 10.41 57.44 -29.22
C ALA A 115 10.59 58.96 -29.03
N THR A 116 10.89 59.38 -27.80
CA THR A 116 11.16 60.80 -27.46
C THR A 116 12.46 61.34 -28.06
N LYS A 117 13.41 60.45 -28.42
CA LYS A 117 14.72 60.79 -28.97
C LYS A 117 14.99 60.21 -30.34
N ASP A 118 14.16 59.30 -30.84
CA ASP A 118 14.25 58.71 -32.18
C ASP A 118 15.69 58.27 -32.53
N THR A 119 16.17 58.53 -33.75
CA THR A 119 17.50 58.14 -34.25
C THR A 119 18.74 58.60 -33.44
N PRO A 120 18.76 59.74 -32.72
CA PRO A 120 19.89 60.08 -31.84
C PRO A 120 20.16 59.12 -30.67
N GLY A 121 19.16 58.34 -30.25
CA GLY A 121 19.25 57.46 -29.09
C GLY A 121 19.50 58.18 -27.75
N GLN A 122 19.48 57.42 -26.65
CA GLN A 122 19.68 57.94 -25.30
C GLN A 122 20.32 56.91 -24.37
N THR A 123 21.14 57.41 -23.43
CA THR A 123 21.67 56.63 -22.32
C THR A 123 20.69 56.62 -21.15
N PHE A 124 20.39 55.41 -20.65
CA PHE A 124 19.63 55.12 -19.45
C PHE A 124 20.60 54.74 -18.32
N VAL A 125 20.38 55.24 -17.11
CA VAL A 125 21.19 54.95 -15.92
C VAL A 125 20.27 54.77 -14.74
N GLY A 126 20.56 53.77 -13.91
CA GLY A 126 19.69 53.40 -12.81
C GLY A 126 20.34 52.44 -11.82
N GLU A 127 19.53 51.86 -10.94
CA GLU A 127 19.93 50.80 -10.02
C GLU A 127 18.98 49.60 -10.11
N VAL A 128 19.47 48.42 -9.76
CA VAL A 128 18.65 47.19 -9.68
C VAL A 128 17.74 47.31 -8.45
N SER A 129 16.43 47.36 -8.68
CA SER A 129 15.41 47.58 -7.64
C SER A 129 15.06 46.27 -6.92
N MET A 130 14.66 45.23 -7.66
CA MET A 130 14.37 43.90 -7.11
C MET A 130 14.32 42.82 -8.20
N PHE A 131 14.39 41.55 -7.78
CA PHE A 131 13.97 40.43 -8.62
C PHE A 131 12.45 40.28 -8.52
N VAL A 132 11.79 40.10 -9.65
CA VAL A 132 10.32 39.98 -9.69
C VAL A 132 9.93 38.51 -9.59
N GLU A 133 9.32 38.10 -8.48
CA GLU A 133 8.66 36.80 -8.39
C GLU A 133 7.37 36.81 -9.24
N GLN A 134 7.42 36.08 -10.36
CA GLN A 134 6.30 35.64 -11.19
C GLN A 134 5.34 36.71 -11.75
N HIS A 135 5.67 37.20 -12.95
CA HIS A 135 4.65 37.40 -13.98
C HIS A 135 4.96 36.47 -15.15
N ILE A 136 4.00 35.61 -15.51
CA ILE A 136 3.93 34.71 -16.69
C ILE A 136 5.09 34.95 -17.68
N SER A 137 6.22 34.32 -17.38
CA SER A 137 7.39 34.05 -18.23
C SER A 137 8.03 35.17 -19.08
N LYS A 138 7.84 36.47 -18.83
CA LYS A 138 8.37 37.52 -19.76
C LYS A 138 9.72 38.15 -19.36
N TYR A 139 9.95 38.49 -18.08
CA TYR A 139 11.20 39.12 -17.57
C TYR A 139 11.38 38.84 -16.07
N ASP A 140 12.59 38.97 -15.53
CA ASP A 140 12.95 38.58 -14.14
C ASP A 140 13.57 39.72 -13.29
N LEU A 141 13.87 40.86 -13.90
CA LEU A 141 14.46 42.03 -13.22
C LEU A 141 13.54 43.25 -13.24
N ASP A 142 13.48 43.96 -12.11
CA ASP A 142 12.94 45.30 -11.97
C ASP A 142 14.07 46.34 -11.82
N LEU A 143 14.10 47.33 -12.70
CA LEU A 143 15.15 48.34 -12.79
C LEU A 143 14.57 49.74 -12.51
N ASP A 144 15.08 50.40 -11.48
CA ASP A 144 14.81 51.82 -11.25
C ASP A 144 15.67 52.65 -12.21
N CYS A 145 15.07 53.61 -12.92
CA CYS A 145 15.76 54.46 -13.88
C CYS A 145 15.84 55.90 -13.37
N ARG A 146 17.06 56.32 -13.00
CA ARG A 146 17.36 57.67 -12.50
C ARG A 146 17.52 58.70 -13.60
N LYS A 147 17.97 58.29 -14.78
CA LYS A 147 18.18 59.18 -15.92
C LYS A 147 17.95 58.43 -17.23
N PRO A 148 17.05 58.88 -18.11
CA PRO A 148 16.10 59.99 -17.93
C PRO A 148 15.04 59.71 -16.85
N ASP A 149 14.30 60.76 -16.44
CA ASP A 149 13.10 60.59 -15.62
C ASP A 149 11.99 59.97 -16.47
N ILE A 150 11.79 58.66 -16.31
CA ILE A 150 10.79 57.89 -17.04
C ILE A 150 9.39 58.01 -16.44
N THR A 151 9.25 58.70 -15.30
CA THR A 151 7.96 59.00 -14.67
C THR A 151 7.32 60.27 -15.23
N ASP A 152 8.08 61.12 -15.91
CA ASP A 152 7.56 62.28 -16.65
C ASP A 152 6.54 61.82 -17.72
N PRO A 153 5.27 62.25 -17.66
CA PRO A 153 4.25 61.91 -18.64
C PRO A 153 4.59 62.33 -20.08
N LYS A 154 5.51 63.30 -20.26
CA LYS A 154 6.00 63.75 -21.57
C LYS A 154 7.09 62.85 -22.14
N TYR A 155 7.66 61.95 -21.34
CA TYR A 155 8.72 61.05 -21.74
C TYR A 155 8.15 59.68 -22.13
N VAL A 156 8.27 59.34 -23.41
CA VAL A 156 7.86 58.04 -23.96
C VAL A 156 9.07 57.13 -24.07
N VAL A 157 9.08 56.07 -23.25
CA VAL A 157 10.14 55.04 -23.19
C VAL A 157 10.06 54.06 -24.36
N PHE A 158 8.89 53.91 -24.97
CA PHE A 158 8.64 53.00 -26.11
C PHE A 158 9.76 53.12 -27.16
N GLY A 159 10.32 51.99 -27.60
CA GLY A 159 11.50 51.94 -28.48
C GLY A 159 12.83 51.64 -27.75
N ALA A 160 12.91 51.84 -26.43
CA ALA A 160 14.09 51.46 -25.64
C ALA A 160 14.20 49.94 -25.38
N SER A 161 13.11 49.19 -25.54
CA SER A 161 13.09 47.73 -25.35
C SER A 161 14.10 47.04 -26.27
N GLY A 162 14.82 46.06 -25.73
CA GLY A 162 15.93 45.35 -26.37
C GLY A 162 17.31 46.01 -26.18
N SER A 163 17.41 47.09 -25.41
CA SER A 163 18.70 47.68 -25.03
C SER A 163 19.55 46.75 -24.16
N ALA A 164 20.87 46.74 -24.36
CA ALA A 164 21.80 46.02 -23.48
C ALA A 164 21.91 46.71 -22.11
N VAL A 165 21.62 45.98 -21.04
CA VAL A 165 21.82 46.44 -19.65
C VAL A 165 23.21 46.02 -19.20
N ILE A 166 24.01 47.00 -18.78
CA ILE A 166 25.43 46.85 -18.52
C ILE A 166 25.74 47.14 -17.06
N VAL A 167 26.42 46.19 -16.42
CA VAL A 167 26.95 46.28 -15.05
C VAL A 167 28.42 45.89 -15.09
N ASP A 168 29.30 46.73 -14.55
CA ASP A 168 30.75 46.52 -14.55
C ASP A 168 31.39 46.26 -15.93
N LYS A 169 30.79 46.83 -16.99
CA LYS A 169 31.18 46.70 -18.42
C LYS A 169 30.80 45.37 -19.09
N GLU A 170 29.99 44.56 -18.43
CA GLU A 170 29.46 43.31 -18.96
C GLU A 170 27.97 43.46 -19.27
N VAL A 171 27.48 42.82 -20.34
CA VAL A 171 26.03 42.78 -20.62
C VAL A 171 25.41 41.69 -19.76
N VAL A 172 24.53 42.09 -18.85
CA VAL A 172 23.95 41.20 -17.83
C VAL A 172 22.46 40.97 -17.99
N ALA A 173 21.80 41.84 -18.76
CA ALA A 173 20.38 41.73 -19.06
C ALA A 173 20.01 42.48 -20.36
N VAL A 174 18.79 42.25 -20.82
CA VAL A 174 18.17 42.92 -21.97
C VAL A 174 16.93 43.66 -21.49
N LEU A 175 16.84 44.96 -21.77
CA LEU A 175 15.72 45.79 -21.35
C LEU A 175 14.41 45.30 -22.00
N SER A 176 13.34 45.22 -21.22
CA SER A 176 11.99 44.86 -21.65
C SER A 176 11.04 46.07 -21.48
N ASP A 177 9.74 45.84 -21.35
CA ASP A 177 8.72 46.86 -21.24
C ASP A 177 8.75 47.63 -19.91
N LYS A 178 8.16 48.84 -19.93
CA LYS A 178 7.93 49.65 -18.73
C LYS A 178 6.90 48.96 -17.82
N MET A 179 7.23 48.82 -16.54
CA MET A 179 6.37 48.17 -15.56
C MET A 179 5.37 49.17 -14.93
N PRO A 180 4.22 48.68 -14.43
CA PRO A 180 3.33 49.47 -13.58
C PRO A 180 4.10 50.04 -12.38
N GLY A 181 3.96 51.33 -12.11
CA GLY A 181 4.69 52.00 -11.02
C GLY A 181 5.90 52.84 -11.46
N GLY A 182 6.29 52.78 -12.75
CA GLY A 182 7.28 53.71 -13.30
C GLY A 182 8.71 53.19 -13.36
N THR A 183 8.93 51.88 -13.25
CA THR A 183 10.22 51.20 -13.41
C THR A 183 10.33 50.49 -14.78
N LEU A 184 11.49 49.88 -15.08
CA LEU A 184 11.74 49.14 -16.32
C LEU A 184 11.97 47.66 -16.05
N GLY A 185 11.27 46.78 -16.77
CA GLY A 185 11.56 45.35 -16.74
C GLY A 185 12.83 45.01 -17.53
N ALA A 186 13.53 43.92 -17.17
CA ALA A 186 14.60 43.36 -18.00
C ALA A 186 14.71 41.84 -17.86
N VAL A 187 15.18 41.19 -18.92
CA VAL A 187 15.49 39.76 -18.97
C VAL A 187 16.98 39.58 -18.69
N SER A 188 17.33 38.98 -17.55
CA SER A 188 18.72 38.68 -17.22
C SER A 188 19.30 37.60 -18.14
N ILE A 189 20.60 37.68 -18.43
CA ILE A 189 21.32 36.63 -19.17
C ILE A 189 21.31 35.31 -18.37
N LYS A 190 21.24 35.38 -17.03
CA LYS A 190 21.03 34.23 -16.15
C LYS A 190 19.69 33.53 -16.47
N PHE A 191 18.61 34.29 -16.61
CA PHE A 191 17.28 33.77 -16.94
C PHE A 191 17.17 33.28 -18.38
N ALA A 192 17.92 33.88 -19.31
CA ALA A 192 17.97 33.47 -20.71
C ALA A 192 18.91 32.27 -21.02
N ARG A 193 19.57 31.69 -20.00
CA ARG A 193 20.66 30.71 -20.17
C ARG A 193 20.28 29.51 -21.05
N GLU A 194 19.10 28.93 -20.82
CA GLU A 194 18.64 27.75 -21.57
C GLU A 194 18.46 28.08 -23.06
N LEU A 195 17.77 29.18 -23.37
CA LEU A 195 17.58 29.66 -24.75
C LEU A 195 18.91 29.96 -25.44
N LEU A 196 19.84 30.62 -24.75
CA LEU A 196 21.16 30.93 -25.31
C LEU A 196 21.98 29.66 -25.58
N THR A 197 21.87 28.66 -24.71
CA THR A 197 22.55 27.37 -24.85
C THR A 197 21.96 26.55 -26.01
N GLU A 198 20.64 26.50 -26.13
CA GLU A 198 19.93 25.84 -27.24
C GLU A 198 20.37 26.39 -28.61
N LEU A 199 20.60 27.70 -28.69
CA LEU A 199 21.02 28.39 -29.92
C LEU A 199 22.54 28.47 -30.11
N ASN A 200 23.34 27.80 -29.28
CA ASN A 200 24.80 27.82 -29.30
C ASN A 200 25.42 29.23 -29.24
N ILE A 201 24.82 30.13 -28.45
CA ILE A 201 25.32 31.48 -28.24
C ILE A 201 26.33 31.51 -27.10
N THR A 202 27.50 32.09 -27.34
CA THR A 202 28.56 32.19 -26.32
C THR A 202 28.26 33.27 -25.29
N PHE A 203 28.31 32.91 -24.01
CA PHE A 203 28.27 33.84 -22.87
C PHE A 203 29.23 33.36 -21.77
N THR A 204 29.68 34.28 -20.91
CA THR A 204 30.49 33.94 -19.73
C THR A 204 29.58 33.62 -18.55
N ASP A 205 29.75 32.47 -17.91
CA ASP A 205 28.97 32.08 -16.74
C ASP A 205 29.78 32.27 -15.45
N ASN A 206 29.52 33.37 -14.75
CA ASN A 206 30.19 33.74 -13.50
C ASN A 206 29.32 33.42 -12.28
N THR A 207 28.25 32.64 -12.44
CA THR A 207 27.60 32.05 -11.26
C THR A 207 28.57 31.06 -10.66
N SER A 208 29.12 31.39 -9.49
CA SER A 208 29.74 30.41 -8.61
C SER A 208 28.81 29.20 -8.59
N LEU A 209 29.33 28.02 -8.95
CA LEU A 209 28.71 26.74 -8.61
C LEU A 209 28.76 26.63 -7.08
N VAL A 210 27.97 27.45 -6.39
CA VAL A 210 27.42 27.08 -5.10
C VAL A 210 26.49 25.95 -5.49
N ALA A 211 26.97 24.71 -5.30
CA ALA A 211 26.05 23.60 -5.11
C ALA A 211 25.01 24.13 -4.12
N GLU A 212 23.78 24.35 -4.60
CA GLU A 212 22.68 24.74 -3.72
C GLU A 212 22.76 23.81 -2.52
N SER A 213 22.78 24.37 -1.31
CA SER A 213 22.68 23.54 -0.13
C SER A 213 21.50 22.59 -0.35
N PRO A 214 21.63 21.27 -0.13
CA PRO A 214 20.54 20.32 -0.28
C PRO A 214 19.23 20.76 0.40
N SER A 215 19.34 21.65 1.41
CA SER A 215 18.21 22.33 2.05
C SER A 215 17.39 23.25 1.13
N ASN A 216 18.02 24.02 0.24
CA ASN A 216 17.33 24.98 -0.63
C ASN A 216 16.58 24.26 -1.77
N GLU A 217 17.24 23.27 -2.38
CA GLU A 217 16.60 22.40 -3.38
C GLU A 217 15.40 21.67 -2.77
N LEU A 218 15.54 21.16 -1.54
CA LEU A 218 14.45 20.53 -0.80
C LEU A 218 13.30 21.50 -0.50
N GLU A 219 13.57 22.75 -0.12
CA GLU A 219 12.51 23.74 0.13
C GLU A 219 11.66 24.03 -1.12
N GLU A 220 12.29 24.17 -2.29
CA GLU A 220 11.56 24.35 -3.55
C GLU A 220 10.75 23.10 -3.93
N MET A 221 11.32 21.90 -3.78
CA MET A 221 10.60 20.65 -3.98
C MET A 221 9.37 20.56 -3.07
N LEU A 222 9.49 20.96 -1.80
CA LEU A 222 8.39 20.95 -0.84
C LEU A 222 7.29 21.96 -1.20
N LYS A 223 7.64 23.16 -1.67
CA LYS A 223 6.66 24.14 -2.17
C LYS A 223 5.87 23.57 -3.35
N MET A 224 6.55 22.99 -4.33
CA MET A 224 5.91 22.38 -5.50
C MET A 224 5.04 21.18 -5.13
N TYR A 225 5.53 20.34 -4.21
CA TYR A 225 4.77 19.23 -3.65
C TYR A 225 3.44 19.70 -3.06
N HIS A 226 3.43 20.77 -2.25
CA HIS A 226 2.21 21.30 -1.66
C HIS A 226 1.18 21.76 -2.71
N ILE A 227 1.63 22.40 -3.79
CA ILE A 227 0.75 22.85 -4.88
C ILE A 227 0.14 21.65 -5.61
N LYS A 228 0.98 20.69 -6.02
CA LYS A 228 0.55 19.54 -6.82
C LYS A 228 -0.35 18.59 -6.03
N VAL A 229 -0.06 18.36 -4.75
CA VAL A 229 -0.93 17.55 -3.88
C VAL A 229 -2.27 18.22 -3.64
N ARG A 230 -2.32 19.54 -3.42
CA ARG A 230 -3.60 20.24 -3.28
C ARG A 230 -4.45 20.08 -4.55
N PHE A 231 -3.85 20.30 -5.73
CA PHE A 231 -4.53 20.11 -7.01
C PHE A 231 -5.05 18.67 -7.18
N TYR A 232 -4.25 17.66 -6.83
CA TYR A 232 -4.66 16.26 -6.89
C TYR A 232 -5.85 15.96 -5.96
N LEU A 233 -5.84 16.46 -4.72
CA LEU A 233 -6.92 16.23 -3.75
C LEU A 233 -8.25 16.88 -4.16
N GLU A 234 -8.20 17.97 -4.92
CA GLU A 234 -9.38 18.68 -5.44
C GLU A 234 -9.97 17.98 -6.67
N ASN A 235 -9.12 17.50 -7.59
CA ASN A 235 -9.56 17.02 -8.90
C ASN A 235 -9.65 15.49 -9.03
N SER A 236 -8.83 14.73 -8.28
CA SER A 236 -8.68 13.28 -8.46
C SER A 236 -9.26 12.44 -7.32
N MET A 237 -9.49 13.02 -6.14
CA MET A 237 -10.10 12.36 -4.98
C MET A 237 -11.38 13.08 -4.52
N THR A 238 -12.37 13.16 -5.42
CA THR A 238 -13.69 13.71 -5.11
C THR A 238 -14.45 12.74 -4.20
N LEU A 239 -15.05 13.28 -3.13
CA LEU A 239 -15.84 12.50 -2.18
C LEU A 239 -17.33 12.69 -2.50
N PRO A 240 -18.16 11.63 -2.37
CA PRO A 240 -19.60 11.74 -2.62
C PRO A 240 -20.31 12.68 -1.63
N PHE A 241 -19.70 12.94 -0.47
CA PHE A 241 -20.18 13.85 0.55
C PHE A 241 -19.01 14.63 1.15
N PRO A 242 -19.18 15.93 1.45
CA PRO A 242 -18.21 16.68 2.22
C PRO A 242 -18.16 16.13 3.64
N SER A 243 -16.97 15.79 4.13
CA SER A 243 -16.77 15.61 5.57
C SER A 243 -15.36 16.00 5.97
N GLU A 244 -15.26 16.71 7.09
CA GLU A 244 -14.02 16.91 7.82
C GLU A 244 -13.80 15.64 8.66
N LEU A 245 -13.02 14.65 8.20
CA LEU A 245 -12.48 13.69 9.17
C LEU A 245 -11.36 14.40 9.94
N ASN A 246 -11.50 14.37 11.27
CA ASN A 246 -10.53 14.94 12.17
C ASN A 246 -9.14 14.33 11.98
N ASN A 247 -8.12 15.19 12.08
CA ASN A 247 -6.72 14.81 12.33
C ASN A 247 -6.57 13.79 13.47
N ASP A 248 -7.56 13.69 14.37
CA ASP A 248 -7.65 12.70 15.44
C ASP A 248 -7.49 11.25 14.96
N LEU A 249 -7.94 10.91 13.74
CA LEU A 249 -7.78 9.55 13.20
C LEU A 249 -6.34 9.25 12.80
N ILE A 250 -5.57 10.24 12.35
CA ILE A 250 -4.13 10.10 12.08
C ILE A 250 -3.35 10.07 13.40
N LYS A 251 -3.79 10.87 14.38
CA LYS A 251 -3.27 10.85 15.76
C LYS A 251 -3.65 9.60 16.56
N TYR A 252 -4.46 8.71 15.97
CA TYR A 252 -4.74 7.42 16.55
C TYR A 252 -3.41 6.66 16.74
N SER A 253 -3.14 6.17 17.95
CA SER A 253 -1.84 5.58 18.32
C SER A 253 -1.39 4.52 17.31
N TYR A 254 -2.34 3.79 16.75
CA TYR A 254 -2.10 2.79 15.72
C TYR A 254 -1.37 3.31 14.49
N PHE A 255 -1.79 4.46 13.96
CA PHE A 255 -1.19 5.05 12.76
C PHE A 255 0.04 5.90 13.08
N SER A 256 0.04 6.56 14.23
CA SER A 256 1.21 7.34 14.68
C SER A 256 2.47 6.46 14.68
N GLU A 257 2.37 5.20 15.12
CA GLU A 257 3.49 4.27 15.06
C GLU A 257 4.00 4.03 13.63
N PHE A 258 3.12 3.85 12.65
CA PHE A 258 3.53 3.65 11.26
C PHE A 258 4.24 4.88 10.67
N PHE A 259 3.76 6.09 11.01
CA PHE A 259 4.26 7.34 10.45
C PHE A 259 5.49 7.91 11.19
N GLU A 260 5.58 7.70 12.51
CA GLU A 260 6.59 8.30 13.40
C GLU A 260 7.78 7.38 13.69
N ILE A 261 7.62 6.05 13.62
CA ILE A 261 8.68 5.11 14.03
C ILE A 261 9.94 5.23 13.14
N SER A 262 11.11 5.26 13.79
CA SER A 262 12.39 4.93 13.16
C SER A 262 12.29 3.52 12.58
N THR A 263 12.55 3.39 11.30
CA THR A 263 12.39 2.15 10.54
C THR A 263 13.12 0.96 11.18
N TRP A 264 12.79 -0.26 10.76
CA TRP A 264 13.51 -1.45 11.22
C TRP A 264 15.04 -1.33 11.03
N LYS A 265 15.50 -0.84 9.86
CA LYS A 265 16.92 -0.66 9.56
C LYS A 265 17.54 0.43 10.44
N SER A 266 16.86 1.56 10.62
CA SER A 266 17.30 2.65 11.52
C SER A 266 17.47 2.17 12.96
N LYS A 267 16.53 1.39 13.51
CA LYS A 267 16.66 0.82 14.88
C LYS A 267 17.88 -0.10 15.03
N ILE A 268 18.20 -0.86 13.99
CA ILE A 268 19.40 -1.71 13.97
C ILE A 268 20.66 -0.86 13.92
N ILE A 269 20.69 0.15 13.04
CA ILE A 269 21.82 1.08 12.91
C ILE A 269 22.06 1.82 14.23
N ASP A 270 21.01 2.33 14.88
CA ASP A 270 21.10 3.00 16.17
C ASP A 270 21.65 2.09 17.27
N HIS A 271 21.23 0.82 17.28
CA HIS A 271 21.75 -0.18 18.20
C HIS A 271 23.23 -0.50 17.94
N ILE A 272 23.63 -0.64 16.67
CA ILE A 272 25.05 -0.86 16.29
C ILE A 272 25.89 0.38 16.64
N ASN A 273 25.36 1.59 16.43
CA ASN A 273 26.01 2.83 16.82
C ASN A 273 26.19 2.93 18.33
N THR A 274 25.23 2.43 19.11
CA THR A 274 25.35 2.32 20.57
C THR A 274 26.45 1.34 20.97
N ILE A 275 26.49 0.16 20.34
CA ILE A 275 27.57 -0.82 20.51
C ILE A 275 28.94 -0.18 20.21
N SER A 276 29.05 0.54 19.10
CA SER A 276 30.27 1.26 18.73
C SER A 276 30.64 2.27 19.80
N LYS A 277 29.74 3.17 20.20
CA LYS A 277 30.02 4.19 21.23
C LYS A 277 30.53 3.58 22.55
N GLU A 278 29.98 2.44 22.97
CA GLU A 278 30.37 1.78 24.22
C GLU A 278 31.72 1.03 24.13
N PHE A 279 32.05 0.44 22.97
CA PHE A 279 33.16 -0.52 22.87
C PHE A 279 34.26 -0.15 21.85
N ASN A 280 34.17 0.97 21.12
CA ASN A 280 35.14 1.34 20.09
C ASN A 280 36.57 1.56 20.63
N SER A 281 36.71 1.90 21.92
CA SER A 281 38.01 2.03 22.59
C SER A 281 38.67 0.68 22.90
N ASN A 282 37.93 -0.44 22.80
CA ASN A 282 38.45 -1.77 23.04
C ASN A 282 39.08 -2.33 21.75
N ALA A 283 40.41 -2.33 21.70
CA ALA A 283 41.17 -2.80 20.55
C ALA A 283 40.85 -4.25 20.14
N PHE A 284 40.45 -5.11 21.09
CA PHE A 284 40.08 -6.50 20.83
C PHE A 284 38.73 -6.65 20.11
N LEU A 285 37.78 -5.72 20.33
CA LEU A 285 36.43 -5.79 19.75
C LEU A 285 36.25 -4.88 18.52
N ARG A 286 37.21 -4.01 18.26
CA ARG A 286 37.13 -2.98 17.22
C ARG A 286 36.89 -3.57 15.83
N GLU A 287 37.58 -4.65 15.48
CA GLU A 287 37.41 -5.32 14.18
C GLU A 287 35.99 -5.90 14.03
N SER A 288 35.45 -6.52 15.09
CA SER A 288 34.07 -7.02 15.11
C SER A 288 33.05 -5.88 14.94
N ILE A 289 33.29 -4.72 15.54
CA ILE A 289 32.42 -3.54 15.40
C ILE A 289 32.46 -3.01 13.96
N ILE A 290 33.64 -2.93 13.34
CA ILE A 290 33.79 -2.50 11.94
C ILE A 290 33.02 -3.44 11.00
N LYS A 291 33.14 -4.77 11.18
CA LYS A 291 32.37 -5.75 10.39
C LYS A 291 30.85 -5.50 10.47
N LEU A 292 30.32 -5.13 11.65
CA LEU A 292 28.90 -4.77 11.81
C LEU A 292 28.52 -3.45 11.14
N GLN A 293 29.44 -2.48 11.15
CA GLN A 293 29.22 -1.16 10.53
C GLN A 293 29.23 -1.25 9.00
N GLU A 294 30.17 -1.98 8.41
CA GLU A 294 30.28 -2.18 6.97
C GLU A 294 28.99 -2.76 6.36
N LEU A 295 28.28 -3.63 7.09
CA LEU A 295 27.07 -4.27 6.58
C LEU A 295 25.89 -3.34 6.36
N TYR A 296 25.70 -2.31 7.18
CA TYR A 296 24.55 -1.41 6.99
C TYR A 296 24.79 -0.32 5.96
N GLU A 297 26.05 -0.07 5.59
CA GLU A 297 26.44 0.75 4.44
C GLU A 297 26.13 0.06 3.10
N LEU A 298 25.84 -1.25 3.11
CA LEU A 298 25.41 -1.97 1.91
C LEU A 298 23.93 -1.71 1.60
N ASP A 299 23.64 -1.52 0.30
CA ASP A 299 22.29 -1.38 -0.26
C ASP A 299 21.60 -2.75 -0.45
N LEU A 300 21.50 -3.50 0.64
CA LEU A 300 20.91 -4.83 0.66
C LEU A 300 19.39 -4.78 0.93
N PRO A 301 18.58 -5.60 0.22
CA PRO A 301 17.20 -5.86 0.58
C PRO A 301 17.08 -6.45 2.00
N TYR A 302 15.89 -6.32 2.60
CA TYR A 302 15.60 -6.74 3.97
C TYR A 302 16.08 -8.17 4.30
N GLU A 303 15.78 -9.16 3.45
CA GLU A 303 16.13 -10.55 3.72
C GLU A 303 17.65 -10.79 3.64
N GLU A 304 18.31 -10.17 2.67
CA GLU A 304 19.76 -10.27 2.49
C GLU A 304 20.53 -9.57 3.61
N PHE A 305 20.08 -8.36 3.99
CA PHE A 305 20.64 -7.62 5.12
C PHE A 305 20.45 -8.40 6.43
N GLN A 306 19.24 -8.92 6.68
CA GLN A 306 18.93 -9.73 7.86
C GLN A 306 19.80 -10.98 7.93
N SER A 307 19.94 -11.72 6.82
CA SER A 307 20.76 -12.93 6.75
C SER A 307 22.24 -12.65 6.95
N SER A 308 22.77 -11.61 6.29
CA SER A 308 24.18 -11.22 6.36
C SER A 308 24.55 -10.71 7.76
N MET A 309 23.67 -9.93 8.39
CA MET A 309 23.86 -9.45 9.76
C MET A 309 23.84 -10.61 10.77
N ARG A 310 22.92 -11.58 10.63
CA ARG A 310 22.89 -12.77 11.50
C ARG A 310 24.17 -13.58 11.41
N LYS A 311 24.60 -13.91 10.18
CA LYS A 311 25.85 -14.66 9.95
C LYS A 311 27.05 -13.95 10.56
N THR A 312 27.12 -12.63 10.43
CA THR A 312 28.23 -11.85 10.99
C THR A 312 28.20 -11.82 12.51
N VAL A 313 27.02 -11.69 13.11
CA VAL A 313 26.86 -11.79 14.57
C VAL A 313 27.26 -13.19 15.07
N ASP A 314 26.90 -14.26 14.37
CA ASP A 314 27.31 -15.63 14.71
C ASP A 314 28.83 -15.79 14.69
N LEU A 315 29.47 -15.37 13.61
CA LEU A 315 30.94 -15.39 13.49
C LEU A 315 31.60 -14.62 14.64
N ILE A 316 31.11 -13.43 14.96
CA ILE A 316 31.64 -12.65 16.08
C ILE A 316 31.45 -13.38 17.42
N LEU A 317 30.29 -14.00 17.65
CA LEU A 317 30.00 -14.74 18.88
C LEU A 317 30.87 -16.00 19.04
N GLU A 318 31.30 -16.61 17.93
CA GLU A 318 32.26 -17.73 17.89
C GLU A 318 33.70 -17.27 18.14
N GLU A 319 34.10 -16.11 17.61
CA GLU A 319 35.46 -15.57 17.74
C GLU A 319 35.77 -15.03 19.14
N ILE A 320 34.77 -14.47 19.86
CA ILE A 320 35.00 -13.84 21.17
C ILE A 320 34.80 -14.81 22.35
N PRO A 321 35.69 -14.80 23.37
CA PRO A 321 35.55 -15.66 24.54
C PRO A 321 34.31 -15.31 25.37
N ASP A 322 33.73 -16.28 26.10
CA ASP A 322 32.61 -16.05 27.03
C ASP A 322 33.13 -15.77 28.46
N ASP A 323 33.68 -14.56 28.67
CA ASP A 323 34.23 -14.14 29.95
C ASP A 323 33.76 -12.74 30.38
N LYS A 324 34.23 -12.26 31.54
CA LYS A 324 33.80 -10.95 32.09
C LYS A 324 34.11 -9.76 31.17
N ARG A 325 35.10 -9.85 30.28
CA ARG A 325 35.54 -8.76 29.38
C ARG A 325 34.59 -8.55 28.20
N THR A 326 33.93 -9.62 27.74
CA THR A 326 33.08 -9.63 26.54
C THR A 326 31.60 -9.79 26.86
N LYS A 327 31.25 -10.13 28.12
CA LYS A 327 29.87 -10.38 28.56
C LYS A 327 28.87 -9.28 28.17
N GLY A 328 29.24 -8.01 28.34
CA GLY A 328 28.39 -6.87 27.97
C GLY A 328 28.15 -6.78 26.45
N PHE A 329 29.22 -6.93 25.66
CA PHE A 329 29.13 -6.95 24.20
C PHE A 329 28.28 -8.13 23.70
N ARG A 330 28.47 -9.35 24.25
CA ARG A 330 27.64 -10.53 23.94
C ARG A 330 26.15 -10.26 24.20
N GLN A 331 25.81 -9.60 25.31
CA GLN A 331 24.41 -9.23 25.61
C GLN A 331 23.82 -8.28 24.56
N LEU A 332 24.58 -7.29 24.10
CA LEU A 332 24.14 -6.37 23.05
C LEU A 332 24.01 -7.07 21.68
N LEU A 333 24.89 -8.02 21.37
CA LEU A 333 24.75 -8.87 20.17
C LEU A 333 23.51 -9.76 20.24
N PHE A 334 23.19 -10.34 21.40
CA PHE A 334 21.93 -11.07 21.58
C PHE A 334 20.70 -10.16 21.47
N HIS A 335 20.80 -8.89 21.89
CA HIS A 335 19.75 -7.91 21.67
C HIS A 335 19.56 -7.60 20.18
N LEU A 336 20.66 -7.40 19.45
CA LEU A 336 20.65 -7.24 18.00
C LEU A 336 19.96 -8.43 17.32
N TYR A 337 20.20 -9.64 17.79
CA TYR A 337 19.51 -10.85 17.34
C TYR A 337 17.98 -10.77 17.44
N ASN A 338 17.47 -10.17 18.51
CA ASN A 338 16.03 -9.97 18.72
C ASN A 338 15.50 -8.88 17.80
N LEU A 339 16.25 -7.79 17.57
CA LEU A 339 15.88 -6.76 16.59
C LEU A 339 15.82 -7.35 15.16
N LEU A 340 16.78 -8.22 14.81
CA LEU A 340 16.81 -8.94 13.54
C LEU A 340 15.66 -9.95 13.39
N LYS A 341 14.93 -10.33 14.45
CA LYS A 341 13.72 -11.17 14.34
C LYS A 341 12.46 -10.38 14.04
N ARG A 342 12.50 -9.05 14.15
CA ARG A 342 11.35 -8.17 13.89
C ARG A 342 11.08 -8.06 12.39
N ARG A 343 9.80 -7.89 12.05
CA ARG A 343 9.28 -7.65 10.70
C ARG A 343 9.74 -6.29 10.16
N TYR A 344 9.71 -6.12 8.84
CA TYR A 344 10.04 -4.84 8.19
C TYR A 344 9.00 -3.76 8.51
N ASN A 345 7.71 -4.12 8.53
CA ASN A 345 6.59 -3.29 9.00
C ASN A 345 6.47 -1.91 8.30
N LYS A 346 6.69 -1.81 6.98
CA LYS A 346 6.53 -0.55 6.22
C LYS A 346 5.43 -0.56 5.16
N VAL A 347 4.64 -1.62 5.09
CA VAL A 347 3.47 -1.70 4.21
C VAL A 347 2.21 -1.64 5.05
N LEU A 348 1.49 -0.53 5.00
CA LEU A 348 0.18 -0.39 5.61
C LEU A 348 -0.87 -0.83 4.60
N VAL A 349 -1.67 -1.86 4.91
CA VAL A 349 -2.78 -2.29 4.05
C VAL A 349 -4.10 -1.99 4.74
N LEU A 350 -4.81 -0.99 4.24
CA LEU A 350 -6.14 -0.60 4.69
C LEU A 350 -7.19 -1.47 4.00
N THR A 351 -8.12 -2.01 4.78
CA THR A 351 -9.24 -2.80 4.27
C THR A 351 -10.57 -2.31 4.81
N GLY A 352 -11.65 -2.59 4.09
CA GLY A 352 -13.02 -2.27 4.51
C GLY A 352 -13.97 -2.27 3.32
N GLU A 353 -15.26 -2.45 3.60
CA GLU A 353 -16.31 -2.36 2.58
C GLU A 353 -16.37 -0.99 1.88
N SER A 354 -17.09 -0.90 0.77
CA SER A 354 -17.44 0.38 0.13
C SER A 354 -18.18 1.30 1.10
N GLY A 355 -17.81 2.59 1.13
CA GLY A 355 -18.40 3.57 2.06
C GLY A 355 -17.81 3.57 3.48
N SER A 356 -16.92 2.63 3.81
CA SER A 356 -16.24 2.58 5.13
C SER A 356 -15.29 3.76 5.41
N GLY A 357 -14.99 4.60 4.40
CA GLY A 357 -14.13 5.78 4.57
C GLY A 357 -12.65 5.58 4.21
N LYS A 358 -12.28 4.50 3.49
CA LYS A 358 -10.89 4.26 3.03
C LYS A 358 -10.29 5.46 2.27
N THR A 359 -10.89 5.85 1.15
CA THR A 359 -10.48 7.00 0.33
C THR A 359 -10.48 8.30 1.13
N HIS A 360 -11.40 8.43 2.10
CA HIS A 360 -11.43 9.60 2.99
C HIS A 360 -10.19 9.64 3.90
N LEU A 361 -9.86 8.52 4.54
CA LEU A 361 -8.65 8.41 5.36
C LEU A 361 -7.40 8.67 4.52
N LEU A 362 -7.30 8.10 3.32
CA LEU A 362 -6.19 8.36 2.41
C LEU A 362 -6.09 9.83 2.01
N LYS A 363 -7.22 10.50 1.73
CA LYS A 363 -7.27 11.94 1.46
C LYS A 363 -6.73 12.74 2.66
N THR A 364 -7.08 12.34 3.88
CA THR A 364 -6.58 12.96 5.11
C THR A 364 -5.08 12.70 5.29
N ILE A 365 -4.60 11.50 4.96
CA ILE A 365 -3.17 11.17 5.01
C ILE A 365 -2.39 11.98 3.97
N LEU A 366 -2.91 12.13 2.75
CA LEU A 366 -2.30 12.94 1.69
C LEU A 366 -2.27 14.42 2.03
N SER A 367 -3.30 14.94 2.69
CA SER A 367 -3.34 16.35 3.12
C SER A 367 -2.44 16.62 4.34
N SER A 368 -2.12 15.58 5.12
CA SER A 368 -1.15 15.68 6.21
C SER A 368 0.28 15.77 5.65
N TYR A 369 1.05 16.75 6.08
CA TYR A 369 2.49 16.82 5.83
C TYR A 369 3.18 17.14 7.15
N GLN A 370 4.28 16.46 7.46
CA GLN A 370 5.01 16.67 8.71
C GLN A 370 6.37 17.25 8.37
N SER A 371 6.59 18.47 8.86
CA SER A 371 7.91 19.10 8.95
C SER A 371 8.16 19.48 10.40
N GLU A 372 9.21 18.94 10.99
CA GLU A 372 9.69 19.38 12.30
C GLU A 372 10.97 20.15 12.10
N LYS A 373 10.85 21.47 11.92
CA LYS A 373 11.98 22.38 11.66
C LYS A 373 13.07 22.34 12.75
N GLY A 374 12.74 21.86 13.96
CA GLY A 374 13.70 21.66 15.06
C GLY A 374 14.41 20.30 15.09
N LEU A 375 13.87 19.29 14.39
CA LEU A 375 14.46 17.94 14.26
C LEU A 375 14.89 17.63 12.82
N GLU A 376 14.78 18.60 11.91
CA GLU A 376 15.06 18.48 10.48
C GLU A 376 14.42 17.23 9.83
N TYR A 377 13.21 16.88 10.27
CA TYR A 377 12.47 15.72 9.79
C TYR A 377 11.35 16.14 8.82
N TYR A 378 11.34 15.51 7.65
CA TYR A 378 10.35 15.72 6.60
C TYR A 378 9.76 14.40 6.14
N SER A 379 8.43 14.32 6.10
CA SER A 379 7.71 13.18 5.55
C SER A 379 6.69 13.66 4.53
N ILE A 380 6.74 13.13 3.31
CA ILE A 380 5.78 13.44 2.24
C ILE A 380 4.99 12.19 1.84
N ARG A 381 3.81 12.40 1.26
CA ARG A 381 2.92 11.35 0.76
C ARG A 381 2.63 11.54 -0.72
N ILE A 382 2.93 10.53 -1.53
CA ILE A 382 2.81 10.60 -2.98
C ILE A 382 1.75 9.58 -3.43
N PRO A 383 0.64 10.02 -4.04
CA PRO A 383 -0.33 9.10 -4.63
C PRO A 383 0.24 8.51 -5.92
N ILE A 384 -0.06 7.24 -6.19
CA ILE A 384 0.27 6.56 -7.45
C ILE A 384 -1.04 6.11 -8.09
N SER A 385 -1.23 6.50 -9.36
CA SER A 385 -2.42 6.13 -10.12
C SER A 385 -2.37 4.67 -10.57
N ILE A 386 -3.46 3.93 -10.38
CA ILE A 386 -3.60 2.57 -10.91
C ILE A 386 -3.47 2.55 -12.44
N ASN A 387 -3.96 3.58 -13.12
CA ASN A 387 -3.85 3.66 -14.58
C ASN A 387 -2.38 3.82 -15.00
N GLU A 388 -1.61 4.65 -14.30
CA GLU A 388 -0.17 4.78 -14.57
C GLU A 388 0.57 3.44 -14.37
N ILE A 389 0.19 2.66 -13.35
CA ILE A 389 0.76 1.32 -13.13
C ILE A 389 0.40 0.37 -14.28
N LYS A 390 -0.84 0.40 -14.77
CA LYS A 390 -1.28 -0.43 -15.91
C LYS A 390 -0.54 -0.07 -17.19
N ASP A 391 -0.34 1.23 -17.43
CA ASP A 391 0.22 1.73 -18.69
C ASP A 391 1.75 1.59 -18.74
N LYS A 392 2.45 1.88 -17.64
CA LYS A 392 3.91 2.01 -17.61
C LYS A 392 4.61 0.91 -16.81
N GLY A 393 3.87 0.14 -16.01
CA GLY A 393 4.43 -0.77 -15.01
C GLY A 393 4.75 -0.07 -13.69
N PHE A 394 4.86 -0.85 -12.63
CA PHE A 394 4.89 -0.32 -11.26
C PHE A 394 6.13 0.55 -10.94
N GLY A 395 7.34 0.11 -11.34
CA GLY A 395 8.57 0.86 -11.11
C GLY A 395 8.60 2.23 -11.80
N GLU A 396 8.16 2.28 -13.06
CA GLU A 396 8.07 3.52 -13.84
C GLU A 396 6.97 4.44 -13.34
N ALA A 397 5.83 3.90 -12.88
CA ALA A 397 4.78 4.68 -12.25
C ALA A 397 5.26 5.39 -10.97
N ILE A 398 6.06 4.70 -10.13
CA ILE A 398 6.69 5.31 -8.94
C ILE A 398 7.59 6.47 -9.35
N LYS A 399 8.50 6.25 -10.31
CA LYS A 399 9.43 7.28 -10.78
C LYS A 399 8.69 8.48 -11.36
N PHE A 400 7.71 8.23 -12.21
CA PHE A 400 6.87 9.27 -12.81
C PHE A 400 6.14 10.10 -11.75
N SER A 401 5.46 9.43 -10.80
CA SER A 401 4.77 10.10 -9.70
C SER A 401 5.74 10.92 -8.84
N LEU A 402 6.92 10.37 -8.51
CA LEU A 402 7.92 11.06 -7.70
C LEU A 402 8.43 12.34 -8.39
N ASN A 403 8.83 12.24 -9.65
CA ASN A 403 9.26 13.38 -10.45
C ASN A 403 8.15 14.42 -10.65
N HIS A 404 6.94 13.95 -10.89
CA HIS A 404 5.78 14.83 -11.02
C HIS A 404 5.56 15.62 -9.72
N PHE A 405 5.40 14.97 -8.57
CA PHE A 405 5.05 15.66 -7.33
C PHE A 405 6.20 16.49 -6.74
N LEU A 406 7.46 16.08 -6.92
CA LEU A 406 8.62 16.83 -6.44
C LEU A 406 9.13 17.89 -7.43
N ASN A 407 8.61 17.89 -8.66
CA ASN A 407 9.11 18.75 -9.73
C ASN A 407 10.61 18.53 -10.02
N SER A 408 10.98 17.27 -10.16
CA SER A 408 12.36 16.80 -10.33
C SER A 408 12.52 15.95 -11.59
N ASN A 409 13.77 15.66 -11.97
CA ASN A 409 14.13 14.85 -13.13
C ASN A 409 15.06 13.69 -12.76
N PHE A 410 14.69 12.90 -11.75
CA PHE A 410 15.45 11.69 -11.39
C PHE A 410 15.30 10.64 -12.49
N ASN A 411 16.42 10.07 -12.96
CA ASN A 411 16.42 9.06 -14.00
C ASN A 411 16.21 7.66 -13.41
N ASP A 412 16.81 7.43 -12.24
CA ASP A 412 16.74 6.18 -11.50
C ASP A 412 16.43 6.41 -10.02
N ILE A 413 15.89 5.40 -9.36
CA ILE A 413 15.62 5.45 -7.91
C ILE A 413 16.90 5.59 -7.07
N SER A 414 18.05 5.17 -7.60
CA SER A 414 19.36 5.38 -6.98
C SER A 414 19.74 6.87 -6.93
N ASP A 415 19.32 7.69 -7.90
CA ASP A 415 19.50 9.15 -7.87
C ASP A 415 18.75 9.75 -6.68
N VAL A 416 17.51 9.28 -6.45
CA VAL A 416 16.69 9.68 -5.30
C VAL A 416 17.36 9.24 -3.99
N ASN A 417 17.89 8.02 -3.93
CA ASN A 417 18.59 7.53 -2.76
C ASN A 417 19.85 8.36 -2.45
N HIS A 418 20.61 8.74 -3.49
CA HIS A 418 21.77 9.61 -3.35
C HIS A 418 21.38 10.99 -2.81
N PHE A 419 20.30 11.59 -3.33
CA PHE A 419 19.74 12.83 -2.83
C PHE A 419 19.36 12.73 -1.34
N VAL A 420 18.61 11.69 -0.95
CA VAL A 420 18.21 11.46 0.45
C VAL A 420 19.42 11.24 1.36
N ASN A 421 20.44 10.51 0.90
CA ASN A 421 21.66 10.30 1.66
C ASN A 421 22.45 11.60 1.86
N ASN A 422 22.43 12.52 0.89
CA ASN A 422 23.07 13.83 1.04
C ASN A 422 22.32 14.72 2.02
N LEU A 423 20.99 14.68 2.03
CA LEU A 423 20.18 15.32 3.07
C LEU A 423 20.55 14.77 4.47
N LYS A 424 20.68 13.45 4.60
CA LYS A 424 21.03 12.82 5.87
C LYS A 424 22.40 13.26 6.40
N LYS A 425 23.39 13.51 5.52
CA LYS A 425 24.72 14.01 5.90
C LYS A 425 24.67 15.41 6.51
N VAL A 426 23.69 16.23 6.14
CA VAL A 426 23.50 17.59 6.68
C VAL A 426 22.53 17.64 7.86
N GLY A 427 22.05 16.49 8.36
CA GLY A 427 21.15 16.41 9.52
C GLY A 427 19.68 16.20 9.16
N ILE A 428 19.33 16.29 7.87
CA ILE A 428 17.96 16.26 7.39
C ILE A 428 17.49 14.81 7.15
N THR A 429 16.41 14.42 7.80
CA THR A 429 15.76 13.13 7.56
C THR A 429 14.55 13.31 6.64
N PHE A 430 14.58 12.64 5.49
CA PHE A 430 13.50 12.69 4.50
C PHE A 430 12.86 11.31 4.31
N LYS A 431 11.53 11.24 4.34
CA LYS A 431 10.74 10.02 4.09
C LYS A 431 9.64 10.25 3.07
N VAL A 432 9.36 9.22 2.27
CA VAL A 432 8.29 9.19 1.26
C VAL A 432 7.36 8.02 1.52
N ILE A 433 6.06 8.29 1.51
CA ILE A 433 5.00 7.28 1.63
C ILE A 433 4.22 7.24 0.33
N PHE A 434 4.32 6.13 -0.40
CA PHE A 434 3.54 5.92 -1.62
C PHE A 434 2.15 5.40 -1.29
N ILE A 435 1.12 5.98 -1.91
CA ILE A 435 -0.28 5.69 -1.64
C ILE A 435 -0.96 5.14 -2.88
N ILE A 436 -1.58 3.96 -2.76
CA ILE A 436 -2.36 3.32 -3.83
C ILE A 436 -3.75 3.04 -3.28
N ASP A 437 -4.76 3.69 -3.86
CA ASP A 437 -6.16 3.46 -3.51
C ASP A 437 -6.78 2.42 -4.46
N ASP A 438 -7.73 1.62 -3.95
CA ASP A 438 -8.51 0.63 -4.70
C ASP A 438 -7.68 -0.41 -5.47
N LEU A 439 -6.70 -1.01 -4.79
CA LEU A 439 -5.77 -2.00 -5.36
C LEU A 439 -6.49 -3.16 -6.11
N GLN A 440 -7.70 -3.54 -5.68
CA GLN A 440 -8.50 -4.57 -6.36
C GLN A 440 -8.73 -4.27 -7.85
N ASN A 441 -8.83 -2.99 -8.25
CA ASN A 441 -9.03 -2.60 -9.65
C ASN A 441 -7.82 -2.92 -10.54
N LEU A 442 -6.64 -3.02 -9.94
CA LEU A 442 -5.41 -3.43 -10.60
C LEU A 442 -5.29 -4.97 -10.59
N CYS A 443 -5.53 -5.60 -9.45
CA CYS A 443 -5.40 -7.06 -9.33
C CYS A 443 -6.45 -7.81 -10.18
N ASN A 444 -7.65 -7.26 -10.32
CA ASN A 444 -8.70 -7.82 -11.17
C ASN A 444 -8.38 -7.74 -12.66
N SER A 445 -7.51 -6.83 -13.11
CA SER A 445 -7.08 -6.82 -14.52
C SER A 445 -6.02 -7.87 -14.80
N SER A 446 -5.11 -8.12 -13.86
CA SER A 446 -4.14 -9.22 -13.94
C SER A 446 -3.50 -9.47 -12.58
N ALA A 447 -3.46 -10.74 -12.16
CA ALA A 447 -2.75 -11.16 -10.95
C ALA A 447 -1.25 -10.80 -11.00
N LYS A 448 -0.67 -10.71 -12.20
CA LYS A 448 0.74 -10.40 -12.42
C LYS A 448 1.14 -9.03 -11.86
N HIS A 449 0.23 -8.06 -11.90
CA HIS A 449 0.49 -6.72 -11.35
C HIS A 449 0.75 -6.75 -9.85
N TYR A 450 0.06 -7.62 -9.10
CA TYR A 450 0.29 -7.73 -7.66
C TYR A 450 1.65 -8.39 -7.37
N ASP A 451 2.06 -9.37 -8.17
CA ASP A 451 3.40 -9.95 -8.08
C ASP A 451 4.49 -8.91 -8.37
N ASP A 452 4.31 -8.08 -9.39
CA ASP A 452 5.24 -6.99 -9.73
C ASP A 452 5.33 -5.96 -8.59
N ILE A 453 4.20 -5.62 -7.96
CA ILE A 453 4.16 -4.77 -6.76
C ILE A 453 4.95 -5.41 -5.62
N LYS A 454 4.71 -6.68 -5.31
CA LYS A 454 5.41 -7.41 -4.25
C LYS A 454 6.91 -7.40 -4.49
N GLN A 455 7.36 -7.78 -5.69
CA GLN A 455 8.78 -7.82 -6.04
C GLN A 455 9.44 -6.45 -5.92
N THR A 456 8.75 -5.41 -6.38
CA THR A 456 9.27 -4.04 -6.29
C THR A 456 9.34 -3.57 -4.84
N ILE A 457 8.31 -3.80 -4.02
CA ILE A 457 8.34 -3.47 -2.58
C ILE A 457 9.51 -4.18 -1.89
N VAL A 458 9.72 -5.47 -2.19
CA VAL A 458 10.86 -6.25 -1.66
C VAL A 458 12.19 -5.62 -2.06
N MET A 459 12.37 -5.28 -3.34
CA MET A 459 13.59 -4.63 -3.84
C MET A 459 13.83 -3.27 -3.19
N TYR A 460 12.76 -2.49 -2.94
CA TYR A 460 12.83 -1.16 -2.35
C TYR A 460 13.06 -1.18 -0.84
N THR A 461 13.04 -2.34 -0.19
CA THR A 461 13.35 -2.44 1.26
C THR A 461 14.76 -2.02 1.63
N LYS A 462 15.68 -1.98 0.67
CA LYS A 462 17.03 -1.40 0.85
C LYS A 462 16.99 0.10 1.16
N PHE A 463 15.95 0.79 0.69
CA PHE A 463 15.75 2.23 0.87
C PHE A 463 14.96 2.51 2.12
N ASP A 464 15.65 3.10 3.10
CA ASP A 464 15.04 3.27 4.40
C ASP A 464 13.96 4.37 4.44
N TRP A 465 14.04 5.32 3.52
CA TRP A 465 13.12 6.44 3.43
C TRP A 465 11.75 6.08 2.81
N VAL A 466 11.56 4.86 2.29
CA VAL A 466 10.33 4.43 1.59
C VAL A 466 9.37 3.66 2.51
N SER A 467 8.10 4.05 2.50
CA SER A 467 6.97 3.29 3.05
C SER A 467 5.79 3.24 2.07
N TRP A 468 4.84 2.33 2.31
CA TRP A 468 3.71 2.07 1.41
C TRP A 468 2.39 2.08 2.16
N CYS A 469 1.37 2.70 1.60
CA CYS A 469 -0.01 2.64 2.07
C CYS A 469 -0.91 2.19 0.93
N LEU A 470 -1.48 1.00 1.06
CA LEU A 470 -2.33 0.36 0.07
C LEU A 470 -3.75 0.26 0.61
N SER A 471 -4.76 0.51 -0.20
CA SER A 471 -6.14 0.20 0.16
C SER A 471 -6.69 -0.92 -0.71
N ILE A 472 -7.50 -1.79 -0.12
CA ILE A 472 -8.20 -2.87 -0.82
C ILE A 472 -9.61 -3.03 -0.24
N ASN A 473 -10.57 -3.42 -1.08
CA ASN A 473 -11.89 -3.80 -0.58
C ASN A 473 -11.80 -5.04 0.33
N GLU A 474 -12.64 -5.09 1.35
CA GLU A 474 -12.72 -6.22 2.29
C GLU A 474 -13.07 -7.54 1.61
N PHE A 475 -13.94 -7.51 0.61
CA PHE A 475 -14.35 -8.71 -0.12
C PHE A 475 -13.32 -9.15 -1.18
N ASP A 476 -12.34 -8.30 -1.48
CA ASP A 476 -11.31 -8.53 -2.49
C ASP A 476 -9.94 -8.89 -1.90
N GLN A 477 -9.85 -9.07 -0.57
CA GLN A 477 -8.60 -9.44 0.11
C GLN A 477 -7.96 -10.70 -0.49
N TYR A 478 -8.75 -11.66 -0.95
CA TYR A 478 -8.28 -12.91 -1.58
C TYR A 478 -7.29 -12.69 -2.73
N LEU A 479 -7.36 -11.55 -3.41
CA LEU A 479 -6.45 -11.19 -4.51
C LEU A 479 -4.99 -11.10 -4.05
N ILE A 480 -4.76 -10.83 -2.76
CA ILE A 480 -3.43 -10.56 -2.20
C ILE A 480 -3.00 -11.55 -1.11
N MET A 481 -3.81 -12.58 -0.84
CA MET A 481 -3.54 -13.56 0.24
C MET A 481 -2.64 -14.73 -0.15
N ASP A 482 -2.33 -14.87 -1.44
CA ASP A 482 -1.53 -15.96 -2.03
C ASP A 482 -0.16 -16.11 -1.35
N ASN A 483 0.42 -15.01 -0.89
CA ASN A 483 1.74 -14.99 -0.28
C ASN A 483 1.70 -14.51 1.18
N SER A 484 1.17 -15.38 2.06
CA SER A 484 1.16 -15.15 3.52
C SER A 484 2.51 -14.71 4.06
N ARG A 485 3.63 -15.18 3.49
CA ARG A 485 4.99 -14.79 3.89
C ARG A 485 5.30 -13.32 3.61
N PHE A 486 4.83 -12.77 2.48
CA PHE A 486 4.97 -11.34 2.19
C PHE A 486 4.18 -10.52 3.23
N LEU A 487 2.91 -10.83 3.41
CA LEU A 487 2.05 -10.12 4.36
C LEU A 487 2.61 -10.18 5.78
N GLU A 488 3.06 -11.36 6.23
CA GLU A 488 3.66 -11.54 7.56
C GLU A 488 4.98 -10.80 7.75
N LYS A 489 5.81 -10.65 6.72
CA LYS A 489 7.14 -10.01 6.84
C LYS A 489 7.11 -8.49 6.66
N TYR A 490 6.29 -8.00 5.73
CA TYR A 490 6.37 -6.62 5.25
C TYR A 490 5.22 -5.73 5.73
N CYS A 491 4.04 -6.30 5.98
CA CYS A 491 2.88 -5.52 6.42
C CYS A 491 2.96 -5.11 7.89
N PHE A 492 2.55 -3.88 8.16
CA PHE A 492 2.52 -3.28 9.48
C PHE A 492 1.43 -3.92 10.36
N SER A 493 1.79 -4.24 11.60
CA SER A 493 0.87 -4.68 12.66
C SER A 493 1.38 -4.23 14.02
N ASN A 494 0.49 -3.65 14.83
CA ASN A 494 0.80 -3.17 16.19
C ASN A 494 1.06 -4.29 17.21
N ASN A 495 0.64 -5.52 16.90
CA ASN A 495 0.89 -6.68 17.75
C ASN A 495 1.64 -7.73 16.94
N PHE A 496 2.84 -8.07 17.39
CA PHE A 496 3.66 -9.12 16.76
C PHE A 496 2.95 -10.49 16.74
N ASP A 497 1.96 -10.69 17.61
CA ASP A 497 1.13 -11.88 17.72
C ASP A 497 -0.27 -11.76 17.05
N ASP A 498 -0.66 -10.57 16.58
CA ASP A 498 -1.96 -10.37 15.93
C ASP A 498 -1.98 -11.03 14.54
N ALA A 499 -3.06 -11.78 14.29
CA ALA A 499 -3.24 -12.55 13.06
C ALA A 499 -3.77 -11.67 11.91
N ASN A 500 -4.29 -10.48 12.23
CA ASN A 500 -4.83 -9.58 11.23
C ASN A 500 -3.69 -8.76 10.59
N LEU A 501 -3.31 -9.20 9.40
CA LEU A 501 -2.30 -8.54 8.54
C LEU A 501 -2.85 -7.27 7.87
N PHE A 502 -4.14 -6.99 8.06
CA PHE A 502 -4.86 -5.86 7.47
C PHE A 502 -5.43 -4.95 8.54
N VAL A 503 -5.51 -3.67 8.18
CA VAL A 503 -6.05 -2.62 9.02
C VAL A 503 -7.49 -2.35 8.62
N SER A 504 -8.44 -2.86 9.41
CA SER A 504 -9.87 -2.72 9.11
C SER A 504 -10.40 -1.32 9.43
N MET A 505 -10.94 -0.64 8.42
CA MET A 505 -11.66 0.62 8.58
C MET A 505 -12.89 0.49 9.48
N SER A 506 -13.57 -0.66 9.45
CA SER A 506 -14.69 -0.94 10.36
C SER A 506 -14.25 -0.87 11.82
N LYS A 507 -13.11 -1.50 12.15
CA LYS A 507 -12.51 -1.45 13.49
C LYS A 507 -12.13 -0.01 13.88
N ILE A 508 -11.44 0.71 13.00
CA ILE A 508 -11.04 2.11 13.23
C ILE A 508 -12.25 3.01 13.49
N ASN A 509 -13.28 2.91 12.66
CA ASN A 509 -14.50 3.71 12.77
C ASN A 509 -15.22 3.43 14.09
N SER A 510 -15.27 2.16 14.51
CA SER A 510 -15.89 1.73 15.77
C SER A 510 -15.13 2.28 16.98
N GLU A 511 -13.81 2.08 17.02
CA GLU A 511 -12.93 2.54 18.11
C GLU A 511 -12.96 4.06 18.27
N ASN A 512 -13.02 4.79 17.15
CA ASN A 512 -13.08 6.25 17.14
C ASN A 512 -14.50 6.82 17.11
N LYS A 513 -15.52 5.97 17.30
CA LYS A 513 -16.96 6.34 17.29
C LYS A 513 -17.34 7.26 16.11
N VAL A 514 -16.77 7.05 14.93
CA VAL A 514 -16.94 7.93 13.75
C VAL A 514 -18.42 8.07 13.38
N CYS A 515 -19.12 6.94 13.24
CA CYS A 515 -20.55 6.94 12.91
C CYS A 515 -21.42 7.61 13.98
N HIS A 516 -21.06 7.49 15.26
CA HIS A 516 -21.79 8.16 16.34
C HIS A 516 -21.66 9.69 16.23
N ARG A 517 -20.47 10.19 15.90
CA ARG A 517 -20.23 11.61 15.67
C ARG A 517 -21.06 12.12 14.49
N ILE A 518 -21.09 11.37 13.38
CA ILE A 518 -21.94 11.70 12.22
C ILE A 518 -23.40 11.82 12.66
N LEU A 519 -23.97 10.79 13.30
CA LEU A 519 -25.38 10.80 13.72
C LEU A 519 -25.71 11.92 14.72
N ASN A 520 -24.83 12.15 15.71
CA ASN A 520 -25.03 13.20 16.71
C ASN A 520 -24.99 14.61 16.11
N ASN A 521 -24.16 14.86 15.08
CA ASN A 521 -24.11 16.14 14.37
C ASN A 521 -25.44 16.49 13.67
N TYR A 522 -26.29 15.51 13.40
CA TYR A 522 -27.64 15.67 12.85
C TYR A 522 -28.75 15.54 13.90
N GLY A 523 -28.41 15.57 15.20
CA GLY A 523 -29.38 15.56 16.30
C GLY A 523 -30.05 14.20 16.57
N ILE A 524 -29.41 13.09 16.19
CA ILE A 524 -29.89 11.73 16.48
C ILE A 524 -29.20 11.22 17.75
N ASP A 525 -29.97 10.91 18.80
CA ASP A 525 -29.41 10.45 20.07
C ASP A 525 -28.92 8.99 19.99
N THR A 526 -27.60 8.85 19.88
CA THR A 526 -26.94 7.53 19.84
C THR A 526 -26.78 6.87 21.21
N LYS A 527 -27.12 7.52 22.34
CA LYS A 527 -27.02 6.92 23.68
C LYS A 527 -28.01 5.78 23.90
N VAL A 528 -29.10 5.73 23.13
CA VAL A 528 -30.09 4.66 23.19
C VAL A 528 -29.53 3.36 22.60
N ILE A 529 -28.47 3.45 21.77
CA ILE A 529 -27.89 2.30 21.07
C ILE A 529 -27.33 1.23 22.00
N GLU A 530 -26.66 1.65 23.08
CA GLU A 530 -26.10 0.74 24.08
C GLU A 530 -27.18 -0.08 24.81
N LYS A 531 -28.46 0.32 24.69
CA LYS A 531 -29.60 -0.36 25.28
C LYS A 531 -30.28 -1.35 24.33
N PHE A 532 -29.95 -1.35 23.04
CA PHE A 532 -30.53 -2.31 22.09
C PHE A 532 -29.94 -3.72 22.26
N PRO A 533 -30.73 -4.78 22.04
CA PRO A 533 -30.20 -6.15 21.99
C PRO A 533 -29.07 -6.25 20.96
N GLN A 534 -27.96 -6.91 21.29
CA GLN A 534 -26.80 -7.13 20.40
C GLN A 534 -27.14 -7.86 19.08
N ASN A 535 -28.36 -8.38 19.00
CA ASN A 535 -28.93 -9.24 17.99
C ASN A 535 -29.49 -8.46 16.79
N ILE A 536 -29.51 -7.12 16.80
CA ILE A 536 -29.97 -6.34 15.65
C ILE A 536 -28.76 -6.06 14.74
N THR A 537 -28.42 -7.02 13.87
CA THR A 537 -27.34 -6.92 12.87
C THR A 537 -27.42 -5.64 12.02
N ASN A 538 -28.63 -5.18 11.75
CA ASN A 538 -28.97 -3.97 11.01
C ASN A 538 -28.38 -2.68 11.63
N ILE A 539 -28.36 -2.57 12.96
CA ILE A 539 -27.76 -1.41 13.64
C ILE A 539 -26.22 -1.44 13.53
N LYS A 540 -25.59 -2.62 13.57
CA LYS A 540 -24.13 -2.73 13.41
C LYS A 540 -23.68 -2.26 12.03
N MET A 541 -24.43 -2.58 10.98
CA MET A 541 -24.13 -2.12 9.62
C MET A 541 -24.14 -0.58 9.54
N LEU A 542 -25.14 0.07 10.12
CA LEU A 542 -25.21 1.53 10.23
C LEU A 542 -24.00 2.11 10.99
N LEU A 543 -23.64 1.50 12.12
CA LEU A 543 -22.59 2.01 13.01
C LEU A 543 -21.15 1.69 12.58
N ASN A 544 -20.96 0.80 11.61
CA ASN A 544 -19.64 0.46 11.10
C ASN A 544 -19.33 1.13 9.75
N ASN A 545 -20.34 1.68 9.07
CA ASN A 545 -20.20 2.29 7.75
C ASN A 545 -20.62 3.78 7.76
N PRO A 546 -19.65 4.72 7.72
CA PRO A 546 -19.90 6.16 7.75
C PRO A 546 -20.84 6.66 6.66
N LEU A 547 -20.75 6.10 5.45
CA LEU A 547 -21.65 6.46 4.35
C LEU A 547 -23.11 6.12 4.68
N ILE A 548 -23.35 4.94 5.24
CA ILE A 548 -24.69 4.51 5.65
C ILE A 548 -25.22 5.42 6.76
N SER A 549 -24.38 5.76 7.75
CA SER A 549 -24.73 6.71 8.81
C SER A 549 -25.11 8.09 8.27
N TYR A 550 -24.32 8.63 7.34
CA TYR A 550 -24.59 9.93 6.72
C TYR A 550 -25.93 9.93 5.96
N VAL A 551 -26.16 8.90 5.14
CA VAL A 551 -27.40 8.78 4.37
C VAL A 551 -28.60 8.68 5.29
N TYR A 552 -28.53 7.83 6.31
CA TYR A 552 -29.60 7.71 7.30
C TYR A 552 -29.90 9.05 8.00
N ALA A 553 -28.85 9.75 8.45
CA ALA A 553 -28.98 11.01 9.16
C ALA A 553 -29.68 12.10 8.35
N ASN A 554 -29.44 12.13 7.04
CA ASN A 554 -30.01 13.14 6.15
C ASN A 554 -31.45 12.85 5.72
N THR A 555 -31.92 11.60 5.83
CA THR A 555 -33.28 11.23 5.38
C THR A 555 -34.25 10.91 6.50
N VAL A 556 -33.80 10.79 7.74
CA VAL A 556 -34.69 10.44 8.86
C VAL A 556 -35.59 11.63 9.22
N ASN A 557 -36.90 11.38 9.31
CA ASN A 557 -37.85 12.38 9.81
C ASN A 557 -37.88 12.39 11.35
N GLU A 558 -38.52 13.39 11.98
CA GLU A 558 -38.56 13.51 13.44
C GLU A 558 -39.15 12.30 14.17
N ASN A 559 -40.04 11.54 13.51
CA ASN A 559 -40.72 10.37 14.06
C ASN A 559 -39.91 9.06 13.95
N GLU A 560 -38.85 9.03 13.14
CA GLU A 560 -38.03 7.85 12.85
C GLU A 560 -36.66 7.86 13.56
N LYS A 561 -36.40 8.85 14.43
CA LYS A 561 -35.08 9.09 15.07
C LYS A 561 -34.61 7.98 16.02
N GLU A 562 -35.40 6.95 16.27
CA GLU A 562 -35.11 5.88 17.23
C GLU A 562 -34.31 4.68 16.66
N LEU A 563 -33.72 4.79 15.46
CA LEU A 563 -32.83 3.77 14.88
C LEU A 563 -33.44 2.35 14.69
N HIS A 564 -34.76 2.25 14.61
CA HIS A 564 -35.45 0.96 14.48
C HIS A 564 -35.29 0.35 13.07
N ASN A 565 -34.81 -0.90 12.99
CA ASN A 565 -34.89 -1.80 11.82
C ASN A 565 -34.37 -1.27 10.46
N ILE A 566 -33.20 -0.61 10.42
CA ILE A 566 -32.59 -0.14 9.17
C ILE A 566 -31.75 -1.24 8.53
N CYS A 567 -32.29 -2.02 7.59
CA CYS A 567 -31.52 -2.97 6.78
C CYS A 567 -30.77 -2.28 5.62
N TYR A 568 -29.84 -3.00 4.97
CA TYR A 568 -29.07 -2.46 3.83
C TYR A 568 -29.96 -2.00 2.68
N PHE A 569 -31.07 -2.70 2.45
CA PHE A 569 -32.07 -2.33 1.45
C PHE A 569 -32.70 -0.95 1.73
N ASN A 570 -33.00 -0.64 3.00
CA ASN A 570 -33.51 0.67 3.41
C ASN A 570 -32.51 1.79 3.16
N PHE A 571 -31.21 1.53 3.31
CA PHE A 571 -30.15 2.48 2.97
C PHE A 571 -30.18 2.85 1.47
N ILE A 572 -30.29 1.86 0.59
CA ILE A 572 -30.31 2.11 -0.87
C ILE A 572 -31.56 2.90 -1.28
N LYS A 573 -32.73 2.52 -0.74
CA LYS A 573 -33.98 3.28 -0.95
C LYS A 573 -33.78 4.76 -0.58
N ARG A 574 -33.28 5.02 0.63
CA ARG A 574 -33.01 6.38 1.13
C ARG A 574 -31.98 7.12 0.27
N TYR A 575 -30.93 6.44 -0.18
CA TYR A 575 -29.94 7.02 -1.08
C TYR A 575 -30.55 7.40 -2.43
N SER A 576 -31.40 6.54 -3.01
CA SER A 576 -32.18 6.85 -4.22
C SER A 576 -33.06 8.08 -4.00
N ASP A 577 -33.69 8.22 -2.83
CA ASP A 577 -34.51 9.38 -2.49
C ASP A 577 -33.67 10.67 -2.39
N ILE A 578 -32.47 10.61 -1.80
CA ILE A 578 -31.51 11.74 -1.78
C ILE A 578 -31.17 12.15 -3.21
N LYS A 579 -30.82 11.20 -4.07
CA LYS A 579 -30.45 11.50 -5.47
C LYS A 579 -31.60 12.14 -6.21
N LYS A 580 -32.82 11.65 -6.01
CA LYS A 580 -34.01 12.25 -6.58
C LYS A 580 -34.20 13.70 -6.10
N LYS A 581 -34.09 13.95 -4.79
CA LYS A 581 -34.21 15.30 -4.23
C LYS A 581 -33.17 16.25 -4.84
N GLN A 582 -31.92 15.81 -4.95
CA GLN A 582 -30.87 16.56 -5.63
C GLN A 582 -31.20 16.84 -7.10
N MET A 583 -31.76 15.87 -7.83
CA MET A 583 -32.21 16.08 -9.21
C MET A 583 -33.30 17.15 -9.30
N VAL A 584 -34.26 17.15 -8.38
CA VAL A 584 -35.30 18.19 -8.32
C VAL A 584 -34.70 19.56 -8.01
N GLU A 585 -33.71 19.63 -7.11
CA GLU A 585 -32.99 20.86 -6.74
C GLU A 585 -32.16 21.44 -7.92
N TYR A 586 -31.49 20.58 -8.69
CA TYR A 586 -30.73 20.96 -9.89
C TYR A 586 -31.60 21.16 -11.15
N SER A 587 -32.89 20.85 -11.07
CA SER A 587 -33.78 20.87 -12.23
C SER A 587 -34.05 22.29 -12.72
N GLU A 588 -33.63 22.58 -13.94
CA GLU A 588 -33.88 23.85 -14.65
C GLU A 588 -35.31 23.97 -15.21
N ARG A 589 -36.18 22.98 -14.97
CA ARG A 589 -37.57 23.00 -15.45
C ARG A 589 -38.35 24.15 -14.81
N ASP A 590 -39.19 24.82 -15.60
CA ASP A 590 -40.11 25.84 -15.10
C ASP A 590 -41.42 25.20 -14.60
N LEU A 591 -41.33 24.44 -13.51
CA LEU A 591 -42.46 23.71 -12.92
C LEU A 591 -42.45 23.82 -11.38
N PRO A 592 -43.61 23.72 -10.72
CA PRO A 592 -43.67 23.57 -9.26
C PRO A 592 -42.93 22.32 -8.78
N PHE A 593 -42.41 22.35 -7.55
CA PHE A 593 -41.64 21.24 -6.95
C PHE A 593 -42.34 19.87 -7.06
N GLN A 594 -43.65 19.81 -6.77
CA GLN A 594 -44.42 18.57 -6.81
C GLN A 594 -44.57 18.01 -8.24
N GLU A 595 -44.70 18.88 -9.25
CA GLU A 595 -44.80 18.47 -10.65
C GLU A 595 -43.44 18.03 -11.20
N LYS A 596 -42.35 18.72 -10.82
CA LYS A 596 -40.96 18.28 -11.09
C LYS A 596 -40.72 16.87 -10.58
N ASP A 597 -41.10 16.60 -9.33
CA ASP A 597 -40.91 15.31 -8.67
C ASP A 597 -41.59 14.14 -9.41
N VAL A 598 -42.84 14.34 -9.85
CA VAL A 598 -43.60 13.34 -10.62
C VAL A 598 -43.01 13.15 -12.01
N GLN A 599 -42.67 14.24 -12.70
CA GLN A 599 -42.15 14.17 -14.06
C GLN A 599 -40.77 13.49 -14.10
N ILE A 600 -39.86 13.86 -13.19
CA ILE A 600 -38.54 13.22 -13.07
C ILE A 600 -38.69 11.71 -12.83
N ASN A 601 -39.64 11.29 -11.99
CA ASN A 601 -39.91 9.87 -11.78
C ASN A 601 -40.34 9.15 -13.06
N ASN A 602 -41.29 9.72 -13.81
CA ASN A 602 -41.78 9.13 -15.05
C ASN A 602 -40.67 9.00 -16.09
N GLU A 603 -39.79 9.99 -16.19
CA GLU A 603 -38.66 10.00 -17.11
C GLU A 603 -37.56 9.01 -16.69
N ILE A 604 -37.28 8.88 -15.39
CA ILE A 604 -36.39 7.83 -14.87
C ILE A 604 -36.94 6.44 -15.24
N ASN A 605 -38.24 6.20 -15.11
CA ASN A 605 -38.83 4.91 -15.48
C ASN A 605 -38.67 4.63 -16.99
N GLN A 606 -38.72 5.65 -17.85
CA GLN A 606 -38.41 5.50 -19.28
C GLN A 606 -36.95 5.08 -19.50
N VAL A 607 -36.02 5.71 -18.78
CA VAL A 607 -34.59 5.34 -18.82
C VAL A 607 -34.39 3.90 -18.32
N VAL A 608 -35.05 3.50 -17.23
CA VAL A 608 -34.98 2.15 -16.68
C VAL A 608 -35.51 1.12 -17.67
N ASN A 609 -36.65 1.37 -18.31
CA ASN A 609 -37.20 0.50 -19.35
C ASN A 609 -36.25 0.36 -20.55
N PHE A 610 -35.59 1.46 -20.94
CA PHE A 610 -34.55 1.43 -21.96
C PHE A 610 -33.35 0.57 -21.54
N VAL A 611 -32.89 0.71 -20.30
CA VAL A 611 -31.78 -0.10 -19.75
C VAL A 611 -32.15 -1.58 -19.67
N ILE A 612 -33.35 -1.93 -19.18
CA ILE A 612 -33.87 -3.32 -19.13
C ILE A 612 -33.90 -3.94 -20.53
N LYS A 613 -34.40 -3.18 -21.53
CA LYS A 613 -34.49 -3.66 -22.92
C LYS A 613 -33.13 -3.96 -23.53
N ASN A 614 -32.14 -3.11 -23.26
CA ASN A 614 -30.81 -3.20 -23.89
C ASN A 614 -29.79 -4.01 -23.07
N LYS A 615 -30.04 -4.27 -21.78
CA LYS A 615 -29.22 -5.10 -20.89
C LYS A 615 -27.76 -4.66 -20.78
N LYS A 616 -27.51 -3.35 -20.82
CA LYS A 616 -26.18 -2.74 -20.68
C LYS A 616 -26.26 -1.37 -19.99
N LEU A 617 -25.14 -0.88 -19.45
CA LEU A 617 -25.05 0.45 -18.81
C LEU A 617 -24.06 1.40 -19.50
N THR A 618 -23.31 0.89 -20.47
CA THR A 618 -22.39 1.69 -21.28
C THR A 618 -22.91 1.80 -22.71
N TYR A 619 -23.01 3.03 -23.20
CA TYR A 619 -23.55 3.34 -24.52
C TYR A 619 -22.65 4.34 -25.24
N SER A 620 -22.62 4.28 -26.57
CA SER A 620 -22.12 5.42 -27.35
C SER A 620 -23.13 6.56 -27.32
N GLU A 621 -22.66 7.79 -27.54
CA GLU A 621 -23.57 8.96 -27.61
C GLU A 621 -24.65 8.78 -28.68
N SER A 622 -24.33 8.13 -29.81
CA SER A 622 -25.30 7.86 -30.88
C SER A 622 -26.43 6.92 -30.46
N GLU A 623 -26.16 5.92 -29.61
CA GLU A 623 -27.18 4.97 -29.14
C GLU A 623 -28.19 5.61 -28.18
N LEU A 624 -27.81 6.71 -27.54
CA LEU A 624 -28.64 7.42 -26.58
C LEU A 624 -29.37 8.62 -27.16
N ASN A 625 -29.02 9.04 -28.38
CA ASN A 625 -29.63 10.20 -29.03
C ASN A 625 -31.16 10.08 -29.05
N ASP A 626 -31.70 8.92 -29.41
CA ASP A 626 -33.16 8.74 -29.46
C ASP A 626 -33.82 8.82 -28.08
N LEU A 627 -33.16 8.32 -27.03
CA LEU A 627 -33.67 8.37 -25.65
C LEU A 627 -33.62 9.80 -25.08
N PHE A 628 -32.46 10.46 -25.18
CA PHE A 628 -32.25 11.76 -24.54
C PHE A 628 -32.69 12.95 -25.39
N LYS A 629 -33.08 12.74 -26.65
CA LYS A 629 -33.75 13.78 -27.45
C LYS A 629 -35.07 14.24 -26.81
N SER A 630 -35.85 13.32 -26.24
CA SER A 630 -37.07 13.65 -25.49
C SER A 630 -36.87 13.82 -23.98
N LEU A 631 -35.68 13.49 -23.47
CA LEU A 631 -35.33 13.47 -22.05
C LEU A 631 -34.13 14.36 -21.70
N ALA A 632 -33.93 15.47 -22.42
CA ALA A 632 -32.74 16.32 -22.29
C ALA A 632 -32.55 16.89 -20.87
N HIS A 633 -33.63 17.35 -20.23
CA HIS A 633 -33.58 17.82 -18.84
C HIS A 633 -33.19 16.70 -17.86
N CYS A 634 -33.77 15.50 -18.02
CA CYS A 634 -33.42 14.33 -17.21
C CYS A 634 -31.95 13.92 -17.39
N TYR A 635 -31.41 13.99 -18.61
CA TYR A 635 -30.00 13.73 -18.86
C TYR A 635 -29.08 14.67 -18.08
N PHE A 636 -29.39 15.97 -18.11
CA PHE A 636 -28.66 16.97 -17.33
C PHE A 636 -28.76 16.69 -15.82
N GLU A 637 -29.98 16.49 -15.31
CA GLU A 637 -30.23 16.19 -13.90
C GLU A 637 -29.46 14.96 -13.43
N LEU A 638 -29.47 13.88 -14.21
CA LEU A 638 -28.71 12.65 -13.95
C LEU A 638 -27.20 12.87 -13.92
N ARG A 639 -26.67 13.73 -14.78
CA ARG A 639 -25.25 14.10 -14.78
C ARG A 639 -24.89 14.93 -13.54
N SER A 640 -25.73 15.91 -13.19
CA SER A 640 -25.52 16.80 -12.04
C SER A 640 -25.49 16.05 -10.71
N VAL A 641 -26.20 14.93 -10.60
CA VAL A 641 -26.17 14.08 -9.39
C VAL A 641 -25.21 12.88 -9.47
N HIS A 642 -24.39 12.82 -10.52
CA HIS A 642 -23.41 11.75 -10.77
C HIS A 642 -24.05 10.34 -10.90
N LEU A 643 -25.21 10.24 -11.55
CA LEU A 643 -25.80 8.96 -11.96
C LEU A 643 -25.52 8.63 -13.44
N VAL A 644 -25.07 9.62 -14.21
CA VAL A 644 -24.56 9.46 -15.57
C VAL A 644 -23.22 10.19 -15.70
N SER A 645 -22.25 9.57 -16.36
CA SER A 645 -20.96 10.18 -16.69
C SER A 645 -20.69 10.11 -18.18
N LYS A 646 -19.86 11.04 -18.68
CA LYS A 646 -19.42 11.13 -20.08
C LYS A 646 -17.90 10.98 -20.10
N ALA A 647 -17.39 10.06 -20.92
CA ALA A 647 -15.96 9.82 -21.07
C ALA A 647 -15.59 9.80 -22.56
N ILE A 648 -14.39 10.28 -22.88
CA ILE A 648 -13.80 10.17 -24.21
C ILE A 648 -12.92 8.93 -24.20
N VAL A 649 -13.14 8.01 -25.13
CA VAL A 649 -12.33 6.82 -25.32
C VAL A 649 -11.64 6.91 -26.67
N GLU A 650 -10.33 6.68 -26.66
CA GLU A 650 -9.51 6.58 -27.85
C GLU A 650 -9.44 5.13 -28.29
N PHE A 651 -9.86 4.86 -29.52
CA PHE A 651 -9.67 3.59 -30.19
C PHE A 651 -8.51 3.74 -31.17
N GLU A 652 -7.48 2.92 -31.00
CA GLU A 652 -6.49 2.70 -32.05
C GLU A 652 -7.00 1.56 -32.94
N ASP A 653 -7.31 1.88 -34.19
CA ASP A 653 -7.46 0.89 -35.24
C ASP A 653 -6.22 0.93 -36.14
N ASP A 654 -5.97 -0.10 -36.96
CA ASP A 654 -4.74 -0.26 -37.76
C ASP A 654 -4.46 0.90 -38.74
N ILE A 655 -5.38 1.87 -38.87
CA ILE A 655 -5.38 2.93 -39.89
C ILE A 655 -5.42 4.35 -39.27
N GLU A 656 -6.11 4.59 -38.14
CA GLU A 656 -6.22 5.92 -37.50
C GLU A 656 -6.69 5.84 -36.02
N SER A 657 -6.29 6.81 -35.18
CA SER A 657 -6.79 6.96 -33.81
C SER A 657 -8.15 7.69 -33.80
N ARG A 658 -9.22 7.02 -33.38
CA ARG A 658 -10.57 7.59 -33.29
C ARG A 658 -10.94 7.93 -31.84
N LYS A 659 -11.41 9.15 -31.59
CA LYS A 659 -11.97 9.58 -30.31
C LYS A 659 -13.49 9.42 -30.33
N ASP A 660 -14.01 8.47 -29.58
CA ASP A 660 -15.44 8.28 -29.39
C ASP A 660 -15.88 8.72 -28.00
N ILE A 661 -17.11 9.21 -27.92
CA ILE A 661 -17.74 9.59 -26.67
C ILE A 661 -18.63 8.46 -26.20
N ILE A 662 -18.35 7.98 -24.98
CA ILE A 662 -19.19 7.02 -24.30
C ILE A 662 -19.89 7.67 -23.10
N VAL A 663 -21.13 7.25 -22.91
CA VAL A 663 -21.95 7.62 -21.76
C VAL A 663 -22.13 6.39 -20.90
N LYS A 664 -21.78 6.51 -19.62
CA LYS A 664 -21.91 5.44 -18.65
C LYS A 664 -22.97 5.81 -17.63
N PHE A 665 -23.96 4.94 -17.47
CA PHE A 665 -24.85 4.96 -16.31
C PHE A 665 -24.04 4.47 -15.10
N VAL A 666 -23.58 5.43 -14.29
CA VAL A 666 -22.70 5.18 -13.16
C VAL A 666 -23.51 4.84 -11.91
N PHE A 667 -22.83 4.24 -10.92
CA PHE A 667 -23.42 3.80 -9.67
C PHE A 667 -24.47 2.68 -9.86
N LYS A 668 -24.00 1.51 -10.30
CA LYS A 668 -24.76 0.29 -10.59
C LYS A 668 -25.86 -0.04 -9.57
N LEU A 669 -25.57 0.16 -8.28
CA LEU A 669 -26.51 -0.04 -7.18
C LEU A 669 -27.82 0.74 -7.35
N TYR A 670 -27.80 1.98 -7.83
CA TYR A 670 -29.03 2.75 -8.05
C TYR A 670 -29.86 2.17 -9.19
N TRP A 671 -29.22 1.81 -10.31
CA TRP A 671 -29.92 1.27 -11.48
C TRP A 671 -30.51 -0.10 -11.20
N ALA A 672 -29.77 -1.00 -10.55
CA ALA A 672 -30.29 -2.30 -10.14
C ALA A 672 -31.49 -2.18 -9.18
N TYR A 673 -31.46 -1.23 -8.23
CA TYR A 673 -32.61 -0.94 -7.37
C TYR A 673 -33.83 -0.46 -8.17
N LYS A 674 -33.64 0.44 -9.15
CA LYS A 674 -34.75 0.90 -10.00
C LYS A 674 -35.32 -0.21 -10.87
N ILE A 675 -34.48 -1.08 -11.42
CA ILE A 675 -34.92 -2.27 -12.16
C ILE A 675 -35.76 -3.17 -11.24
N LEU A 676 -35.28 -3.49 -10.03
CA LEU A 676 -36.03 -4.30 -9.07
C LEU A 676 -37.44 -3.74 -8.81
N LEU A 677 -37.59 -2.41 -8.68
CA LEU A 677 -38.90 -1.79 -8.46
C LEU A 677 -39.90 -2.05 -9.59
N GLU A 678 -39.45 -2.11 -10.84
CA GLU A 678 -40.32 -2.43 -11.98
C GLU A 678 -40.91 -3.84 -11.88
N PHE A 679 -40.08 -4.83 -11.50
CA PHE A 679 -40.51 -6.23 -11.35
C PHE A 679 -41.30 -6.47 -10.06
N ARG A 680 -40.93 -5.80 -8.98
CA ARG A 680 -41.66 -5.83 -7.70
C ARG A 680 -43.13 -5.47 -7.87
N SER A 681 -43.42 -4.43 -8.66
CA SER A 681 -44.80 -3.98 -8.87
C SER A 681 -45.71 -5.04 -9.51
N ARG A 682 -45.11 -6.05 -10.16
CA ARG A 682 -45.78 -7.12 -10.91
C ARG A 682 -45.65 -8.50 -10.24
N ASP A 683 -44.91 -8.58 -9.14
CA ASP A 683 -44.56 -9.82 -8.42
C ASP A 683 -43.98 -10.93 -9.33
N ASN A 684 -43.21 -10.54 -10.35
CA ASN A 684 -42.70 -11.46 -11.39
C ASN A 684 -41.22 -11.80 -11.19
N TRP A 685 -40.91 -12.63 -10.20
CA TRP A 685 -39.54 -13.03 -9.85
C TRP A 685 -38.86 -13.85 -10.94
N SER A 686 -39.57 -14.75 -11.61
CA SER A 686 -38.99 -15.57 -12.69
C SER A 686 -38.46 -14.72 -13.85
N GLU A 687 -39.17 -13.66 -14.25
CA GLU A 687 -38.68 -12.74 -15.28
C GLU A 687 -37.50 -11.90 -14.80
N PHE A 688 -37.46 -11.56 -13.50
CA PHE A 688 -36.33 -10.86 -12.89
C PHE A 688 -35.07 -11.73 -12.90
N SER A 689 -35.14 -13.01 -12.52
CA SER A 689 -34.01 -13.95 -12.56
C SER A 689 -33.50 -14.13 -14.00
N LEU A 690 -34.40 -14.24 -14.99
CA LEU A 690 -34.04 -14.31 -16.42
C LEU A 690 -33.36 -13.02 -16.92
N LEU A 691 -33.83 -11.85 -16.46
CA LEU A 691 -33.18 -10.57 -16.79
C LEU A 691 -31.77 -10.52 -16.20
N ARG A 692 -31.64 -10.83 -14.90
CA ARG A 692 -30.37 -10.89 -14.16
C ARG A 692 -29.34 -11.72 -14.91
N ASP A 693 -29.69 -12.96 -15.26
CA ASP A 693 -28.77 -13.91 -15.89
C ASP A 693 -28.30 -13.45 -17.28
N SER A 694 -29.09 -12.61 -17.96
CA SER A 694 -28.76 -12.06 -19.27
C SER A 694 -28.15 -10.65 -19.25
N PHE A 695 -28.05 -10.00 -18.07
CA PHE A 695 -27.55 -8.64 -17.92
C PHE A 695 -26.15 -8.63 -17.29
N VAL A 696 -25.13 -8.93 -18.10
CA VAL A 696 -23.73 -9.11 -17.64
C VAL A 696 -23.20 -7.95 -16.79
N GLU A 697 -23.47 -6.68 -17.16
CA GLU A 697 -22.95 -5.53 -16.41
C GLU A 697 -23.58 -5.35 -15.01
N LEU A 698 -24.76 -5.91 -14.75
CA LEU A 698 -25.52 -5.77 -13.50
C LEU A 698 -25.87 -7.09 -12.81
N LYS A 699 -25.46 -8.23 -13.35
CA LYS A 699 -25.81 -9.57 -12.87
C LYS A 699 -25.62 -9.70 -11.36
N ASP A 700 -24.42 -9.37 -10.89
CA ASP A 700 -24.02 -9.43 -9.49
C ASP A 700 -24.83 -8.47 -8.60
N ASP A 701 -25.01 -7.22 -9.06
CA ASP A 701 -25.79 -6.21 -8.34
C ASP A 701 -27.25 -6.65 -8.18
N LEU A 702 -27.87 -7.16 -9.25
CA LEU A 702 -29.26 -7.62 -9.27
C LEU A 702 -29.47 -8.81 -8.33
N LEU A 703 -28.54 -9.78 -8.29
CA LEU A 703 -28.59 -10.89 -7.35
C LEU A 703 -28.57 -10.41 -5.90
N ILE A 704 -27.66 -9.49 -5.57
CA ILE A 704 -27.56 -8.90 -4.23
C ILE A 704 -28.91 -8.30 -3.82
N TYR A 705 -29.57 -7.60 -4.73
CA TYR A 705 -30.86 -6.94 -4.47
C TYR A 705 -32.02 -7.91 -4.29
N GLU A 706 -32.08 -8.94 -5.12
CA GLU A 706 -33.08 -9.98 -5.03
C GLU A 706 -33.06 -10.64 -3.66
N ILE A 707 -31.89 -11.14 -3.24
CA ILE A 707 -31.73 -11.80 -1.94
C ILE A 707 -32.10 -10.85 -0.78
N LEU A 708 -31.60 -9.61 -0.81
CA LEU A 708 -31.90 -8.64 0.25
C LEU A 708 -33.37 -8.25 0.29
N TYR A 709 -34.02 -8.11 -0.87
CA TYR A 709 -35.43 -7.77 -0.94
C TYR A 709 -36.30 -8.91 -0.44
N LEU A 710 -36.08 -10.13 -0.93
CA LEU A 710 -36.84 -11.31 -0.49
C LEU A 710 -36.70 -11.53 1.03
N ASP A 711 -35.51 -11.27 1.59
CA ASP A 711 -35.26 -11.31 3.03
C ASP A 711 -36.01 -10.23 3.83
N THR A 712 -36.35 -9.08 3.24
CA THR A 712 -37.08 -8.01 3.97
C THR A 712 -38.50 -8.41 4.40
N ASP A 713 -39.18 -9.28 3.63
CA ASP A 713 -40.48 -9.87 3.97
C ASP A 713 -40.35 -11.41 3.96
N PHE A 714 -39.43 -11.90 4.80
CA PHE A 714 -39.03 -13.30 4.84
C PHE A 714 -40.22 -14.26 4.96
N GLU A 715 -41.24 -13.92 5.75
CA GLU A 715 -42.41 -14.79 5.98
C GLU A 715 -43.20 -15.08 4.71
N LYS A 716 -43.26 -14.12 3.76
CA LYS A 716 -43.95 -14.32 2.48
C LYS A 716 -43.07 -14.93 1.41
N ASN A 717 -41.77 -14.64 1.46
CA ASN A 717 -40.85 -14.93 0.38
C ASN A 717 -39.93 -16.13 0.65
N SER A 718 -40.07 -16.82 1.78
CA SER A 718 -39.11 -17.85 2.21
C SER A 718 -38.91 -18.98 1.20
N GLU A 719 -39.97 -19.39 0.50
CA GLU A 719 -39.88 -20.45 -0.52
C GLU A 719 -39.06 -19.98 -1.74
N ILE A 720 -39.38 -18.80 -2.27
CA ILE A 720 -38.65 -18.20 -3.42
C ILE A 720 -37.19 -17.94 -3.03
N LEU A 721 -36.96 -17.39 -1.83
CA LEU A 721 -35.63 -17.13 -1.31
C LEU A 721 -34.81 -18.42 -1.18
N ASN A 722 -35.41 -19.49 -0.66
CA ASN A 722 -34.72 -20.78 -0.54
C ASN A 722 -34.37 -21.38 -1.91
N GLN A 723 -35.28 -21.27 -2.88
CA GLN A 723 -35.04 -21.70 -4.25
C GLN A 723 -33.89 -20.93 -4.89
N GLU A 724 -33.89 -19.60 -4.80
CA GLU A 724 -32.80 -18.77 -5.35
C GLU A 724 -31.45 -19.04 -4.66
N ILE A 725 -31.42 -19.22 -3.33
CA ILE A 725 -30.20 -19.62 -2.61
C ILE A 725 -29.67 -20.97 -3.13
N THR A 726 -30.58 -21.93 -3.32
CA THR A 726 -30.24 -23.27 -3.83
C THR A 726 -29.67 -23.19 -5.25
N ASP A 727 -30.30 -22.40 -6.12
CA ASP A 727 -29.90 -22.23 -7.52
C ASP A 727 -28.52 -21.56 -7.62
N VAL A 728 -28.28 -20.51 -6.81
CA VAL A 728 -26.97 -19.86 -6.74
C VAL A 728 -25.90 -20.81 -6.19
N LEU A 729 -26.19 -21.64 -5.18
CA LEU A 729 -25.22 -22.62 -4.68
C LEU A 729 -24.88 -23.71 -5.72
N ASN A 730 -25.84 -24.03 -6.60
CA ASN A 730 -25.66 -25.02 -7.68
C ASN A 730 -25.06 -24.41 -8.97
N SER A 731 -25.04 -23.09 -9.08
CA SER A 731 -24.49 -22.38 -10.24
C SER A 731 -22.97 -22.58 -10.40
N THR A 732 -22.43 -22.25 -11.57
CA THR A 732 -20.98 -22.31 -11.84
C THR A 732 -20.20 -21.10 -11.32
N SER A 733 -20.88 -20.01 -10.99
CA SER A 733 -20.35 -18.71 -10.59
C SER A 733 -21.38 -18.00 -9.73
N GLU A 734 -21.01 -17.08 -8.82
CA GLU A 734 -21.89 -16.24 -7.96
C GLU A 734 -21.98 -16.69 -6.49
N LYS A 735 -21.48 -17.87 -6.13
CA LYS A 735 -21.52 -18.36 -4.73
C LYS A 735 -20.81 -17.41 -3.77
N GLY A 736 -19.72 -16.80 -4.22
CA GLY A 736 -18.97 -15.80 -3.46
C GLY A 736 -19.81 -14.60 -3.09
N LEU A 737 -20.59 -14.07 -4.04
CA LEU A 737 -21.52 -12.97 -3.82
C LEU A 737 -22.61 -13.36 -2.82
N LEU A 738 -23.18 -14.57 -2.94
CA LEU A 738 -24.13 -15.10 -1.97
C LEU A 738 -23.54 -15.13 -0.55
N PHE A 739 -22.29 -15.59 -0.39
CA PHE A 739 -21.63 -15.62 0.91
C PHE A 739 -21.36 -14.22 1.47
N PHE A 740 -20.99 -13.25 0.63
CA PHE A 740 -20.78 -11.87 1.06
C PHE A 740 -22.09 -11.14 1.38
N VAL A 741 -23.16 -11.31 0.58
CA VAL A 741 -24.45 -10.68 0.86
C VAL A 741 -25.15 -11.36 2.03
N GLY A 742 -24.97 -12.67 2.21
CA GLY A 742 -25.58 -13.45 3.30
C GLY A 742 -25.22 -12.91 4.68
N ILE A 743 -24.03 -12.34 4.89
CA ILE A 743 -23.70 -11.72 6.19
C ILE A 743 -24.51 -10.45 6.49
N LYS A 744 -25.14 -9.85 5.48
CA LYS A 744 -25.98 -8.65 5.57
C LYS A 744 -27.49 -8.95 5.66
N THR A 745 -27.89 -10.22 5.52
CA THR A 745 -29.29 -10.65 5.61
C THR A 745 -29.71 -10.97 7.05
N SER A 746 -30.99 -11.26 7.25
CA SER A 746 -31.55 -11.72 8.52
C SER A 746 -30.93 -13.03 8.99
N PHE A 747 -31.05 -13.33 10.29
CA PHE A 747 -30.60 -14.62 10.82
C PHE A 747 -31.31 -15.81 10.20
N ASN A 748 -32.54 -15.64 9.70
CA ASN A 748 -33.29 -16.71 9.06
C ASN A 748 -32.73 -17.01 7.66
N CYS A 749 -32.41 -15.97 6.86
CA CYS A 749 -31.76 -16.17 5.57
C CYS A 749 -30.34 -16.76 5.73
N GLN A 750 -29.56 -16.26 6.70
CA GLN A 750 -28.27 -16.86 7.05
C GLN A 750 -28.38 -18.34 7.43
N GLU A 751 -29.47 -18.70 8.13
CA GLU A 751 -29.75 -20.08 8.52
C GLU A 751 -29.98 -20.98 7.31
N ILE A 752 -30.76 -20.53 6.31
CA ILE A 752 -30.96 -21.26 5.05
C ILE A 752 -29.62 -21.54 4.37
N ILE A 753 -28.80 -20.50 4.16
CA ILE A 753 -27.47 -20.64 3.53
C ILE A 753 -26.60 -21.63 4.32
N PHE A 754 -26.60 -21.53 5.65
CA PHE A 754 -25.77 -22.39 6.50
C PHE A 754 -26.21 -23.85 6.50
N LEU A 755 -27.52 -24.12 6.53
CA LEU A 755 -28.06 -25.48 6.49
C LEU A 755 -27.75 -26.15 5.15
N GLU A 756 -27.92 -25.44 4.03
CA GLU A 756 -27.53 -25.92 2.71
C GLU A 756 -26.05 -26.35 2.66
N LEU A 757 -25.14 -25.53 3.21
CA LEU A 757 -23.71 -25.85 3.29
C LEU A 757 -23.39 -27.03 4.23
N LEU A 758 -24.19 -27.20 5.28
CA LEU A 758 -24.03 -28.28 6.25
C LEU A 758 -24.49 -29.63 5.66
N GLU A 759 -25.62 -29.64 4.98
CA GLU A 759 -26.28 -30.84 4.45
C GLU A 759 -25.74 -31.29 3.09
N LYS A 760 -25.39 -30.36 2.19
CA LYS A 760 -24.83 -30.71 0.88
C LYS A 760 -23.40 -31.26 0.98
N GLY A 761 -23.01 -31.98 -0.08
CA GLY A 761 -21.62 -32.37 -0.34
C GLY A 761 -20.70 -31.17 -0.58
N GLU A 762 -19.41 -31.43 -0.77
CA GLU A 762 -18.42 -30.38 -1.08
C GLU A 762 -18.80 -29.69 -2.41
N LEU A 763 -18.97 -28.36 -2.37
CA LEU A 763 -19.22 -27.54 -3.55
C LEU A 763 -17.92 -27.28 -4.32
N ILE A 764 -18.00 -27.12 -5.64
CA ILE A 764 -16.87 -26.65 -6.45
C ILE A 764 -16.77 -25.14 -6.29
N LEU A 765 -15.71 -24.70 -5.60
CA LEU A 765 -15.44 -23.28 -5.31
C LEU A 765 -14.16 -22.80 -5.97
N ASN A 766 -14.24 -21.66 -6.67
CA ASN A 766 -13.06 -20.90 -7.09
C ASN A 766 -12.43 -20.15 -5.90
N LYS A 767 -11.34 -19.41 -6.13
CA LYS A 767 -10.61 -18.68 -5.08
C LYS A 767 -11.47 -17.64 -4.34
N GLN A 768 -12.21 -16.81 -5.06
CA GLN A 768 -13.11 -15.81 -4.48
C GLN A 768 -14.23 -16.47 -3.69
N GLU A 769 -14.83 -17.54 -4.22
CA GLU A 769 -15.92 -18.26 -3.57
C GLU A 769 -15.44 -18.99 -2.31
N THR A 770 -14.24 -19.56 -2.32
CA THR A 770 -13.62 -20.21 -1.15
C THR A 770 -13.37 -19.19 -0.05
N PHE A 771 -12.83 -18.01 -0.41
CA PHE A 771 -12.67 -16.90 0.52
C PHE A 771 -14.03 -16.40 1.05
N GLY A 772 -15.02 -16.25 0.18
CA GLY A 772 -16.38 -15.86 0.53
C GLY A 772 -17.01 -16.82 1.55
N LEU A 773 -16.89 -18.13 1.35
CA LEU A 773 -17.36 -19.15 2.29
C LEU A 773 -16.68 -18.99 3.66
N MET A 774 -15.36 -18.86 3.67
CA MET A 774 -14.58 -18.65 4.89
C MET A 774 -14.99 -17.38 5.62
N TYR A 775 -15.21 -16.29 4.88
CA TYR A 775 -15.71 -15.02 5.39
C TYR A 775 -17.12 -15.16 5.98
N PHE A 776 -18.04 -15.82 5.28
CA PHE A 776 -19.39 -16.11 5.78
C PHE A 776 -19.35 -16.94 7.07
N LEU A 777 -18.54 -17.99 7.15
CA LEU A 777 -18.40 -18.80 8.37
C LEU A 777 -17.86 -17.99 9.55
N LEU A 778 -16.95 -17.04 9.31
CA LEU A 778 -16.42 -16.18 10.36
C LEU A 778 -17.49 -15.22 10.92
N HIS A 779 -18.34 -14.65 10.05
CA HIS A 779 -19.24 -13.54 10.38
C HIS A 779 -20.71 -13.92 10.57
N THR A 780 -21.15 -15.11 10.12
CA THR A 780 -22.54 -15.55 10.24
C THR A 780 -23.00 -15.70 11.69
N ASN A 781 -24.24 -15.25 11.93
CA ASN A 781 -24.98 -15.31 13.19
C ASN A 781 -26.20 -16.24 13.09
N ALA A 782 -26.25 -17.11 12.07
CA ALA A 782 -27.25 -18.17 11.97
C ALA A 782 -27.35 -18.97 13.28
N ARG A 783 -28.58 -19.32 13.69
CA ARG A 783 -28.88 -19.98 14.98
C ARG A 783 -28.22 -21.35 15.10
N ASN A 784 -28.15 -22.14 14.02
CA ASN A 784 -27.47 -23.44 14.03
C ASN A 784 -25.99 -23.37 13.61
N ALA A 785 -25.47 -22.20 13.24
CA ALA A 785 -24.05 -21.98 12.99
C ALA A 785 -23.23 -21.88 14.29
N LYS A 786 -23.38 -22.88 15.17
CA LYS A 786 -22.52 -23.00 16.35
C LYS A 786 -21.12 -23.41 15.90
N ILE A 787 -20.12 -23.12 16.74
CA ILE A 787 -18.71 -23.36 16.43
C ILE A 787 -18.41 -24.79 15.92
N PRO A 788 -18.94 -25.88 16.53
CA PRO A 788 -18.71 -27.23 16.00
C PRO A 788 -19.23 -27.41 14.57
N GLN A 789 -20.43 -26.91 14.26
CA GLN A 789 -21.00 -26.98 12.91
C GLN A 789 -20.19 -26.15 11.92
N LYS A 790 -19.68 -24.97 12.33
CA LYS A 790 -18.75 -24.17 11.50
C LYS A 790 -17.48 -24.96 11.15
N CYS A 791 -16.95 -25.74 12.10
CA CYS A 791 -15.77 -26.59 11.84
C CYS A 791 -16.07 -27.74 10.87
N ILE A 792 -17.27 -28.33 10.94
CA ILE A 792 -17.72 -29.37 9.98
C ILE A 792 -17.78 -28.80 8.56
N VAL A 793 -18.37 -27.61 8.37
CA VAL A 793 -18.41 -26.99 7.04
C VAL A 793 -16.99 -26.66 6.58
N LEU A 794 -16.18 -26.02 7.44
CA LEU A 794 -14.81 -25.63 7.10
C LEU A 794 -13.92 -26.82 6.73
N SER A 795 -14.05 -27.97 7.41
CA SER A 795 -13.23 -29.15 7.14
C SER A 795 -13.46 -29.74 5.76
N LYS A 796 -14.66 -29.57 5.18
CA LYS A 796 -14.98 -30.02 3.81
C LYS A 796 -14.11 -29.32 2.75
N TYR A 797 -13.64 -28.10 3.02
CA TYR A 797 -12.99 -27.23 2.01
C TYR A 797 -11.50 -26.99 2.24
N LEU A 798 -10.84 -27.71 3.15
CA LEU A 798 -9.41 -27.51 3.45
C LEU A 798 -8.51 -27.70 2.22
N ASN A 799 -8.86 -28.63 1.33
CA ASN A 799 -8.13 -28.85 0.08
C ASN A 799 -8.21 -27.63 -0.83
N LYS A 800 -9.40 -27.02 -0.95
CA LYS A 800 -9.60 -25.77 -1.71
C LYS A 800 -8.88 -24.59 -1.09
N VAL A 801 -8.83 -24.52 0.24
CA VAL A 801 -8.02 -23.50 0.94
C VAL A 801 -6.54 -23.64 0.60
N SER A 802 -6.02 -24.87 0.52
CA SER A 802 -4.63 -25.12 0.11
C SER A 802 -4.41 -24.77 -1.37
N GLU A 803 -5.25 -25.30 -2.26
CA GLU A 803 -5.21 -25.07 -3.70
C GLU A 803 -5.19 -23.58 -4.06
N HIS A 804 -5.99 -22.78 -3.35
CA HIS A 804 -6.13 -21.34 -3.57
C HIS A 804 -5.20 -20.48 -2.70
N GLU A 805 -4.28 -21.11 -1.95
CA GLU A 805 -3.28 -20.45 -1.09
C GLU A 805 -3.90 -19.53 -0.01
N LEU A 806 -5.09 -19.86 0.49
CA LEU A 806 -5.82 -19.09 1.51
C LEU A 806 -5.47 -19.48 2.95
N GLY A 807 -4.35 -20.20 3.15
CA GLY A 807 -3.91 -20.69 4.46
C GLY A 807 -3.70 -19.57 5.50
N GLY A 808 -3.24 -18.39 5.05
CA GLY A 808 -3.11 -17.21 5.91
C GLY A 808 -4.44 -16.73 6.49
N TYR A 809 -5.52 -16.75 5.71
CA TYR A 809 -6.86 -16.40 6.20
C TYR A 809 -7.40 -17.46 7.16
N LEU A 810 -7.17 -18.73 6.83
CA LEU A 810 -7.57 -19.87 7.64
C LEU A 810 -6.93 -19.81 9.04
N ASN A 811 -5.67 -19.39 9.15
CA ASN A 811 -4.99 -19.14 10.43
C ASN A 811 -5.80 -18.20 11.33
N GLY A 812 -6.22 -17.05 10.80
CA GLY A 812 -7.02 -16.06 11.52
C GLY A 812 -8.39 -16.61 11.96
N ILE A 813 -9.05 -17.35 11.07
CA ILE A 813 -10.33 -18.01 11.38
C ILE A 813 -10.17 -19.03 12.50
N CYS A 814 -9.20 -19.94 12.40
CA CYS A 814 -8.96 -20.97 13.41
C CYS A 814 -8.61 -20.35 14.77
N LYS A 815 -7.77 -19.30 14.81
CA LYS A 815 -7.48 -18.55 16.04
C LYS A 815 -8.73 -17.93 16.66
N SER A 816 -9.59 -17.30 15.84
CA SER A 816 -10.86 -16.71 16.30
C SER A 816 -11.85 -17.75 16.83
N ILE A 817 -12.03 -18.86 16.10
CA ILE A 817 -12.96 -19.93 16.45
C ILE A 817 -12.49 -20.65 17.72
N PHE A 818 -11.23 -21.08 17.77
CA PHE A 818 -10.67 -21.80 18.91
C PHE A 818 -10.48 -20.91 20.14
N GLY A 819 -10.11 -19.64 19.94
CA GLY A 819 -9.99 -18.64 21.02
C GLY A 819 -11.29 -18.39 21.79
N LYS A 820 -12.46 -18.59 21.15
CA LYS A 820 -13.77 -18.43 21.80
C LYS A 820 -14.22 -19.66 22.61
N LEU A 821 -13.51 -20.78 22.51
CA LEU A 821 -13.88 -22.03 23.18
C LEU A 821 -13.17 -22.14 24.54
N ASN A 822 -13.96 -22.18 25.62
CA ASN A 822 -13.45 -22.45 26.98
C ASN A 822 -13.90 -23.82 27.52
N ASN A 823 -14.72 -24.55 26.76
CA ASN A 823 -15.18 -25.89 27.12
C ASN A 823 -14.38 -26.93 26.34
N LEU A 824 -13.63 -27.76 27.07
CA LEU A 824 -12.70 -28.72 26.49
C LEU A 824 -13.40 -29.81 25.64
N THR A 825 -14.61 -30.25 26.02
CA THR A 825 -15.39 -31.22 25.24
C THR A 825 -15.81 -30.65 23.89
N LYS A 826 -16.34 -29.42 23.88
CA LYS A 826 -16.68 -28.72 22.63
C LYS A 826 -15.44 -28.48 21.76
N PHE A 827 -14.32 -28.13 22.39
CA PHE A 827 -13.05 -27.91 21.71
C PHE A 827 -12.52 -29.18 21.02
N LYS A 828 -12.48 -30.31 21.72
CA LYS A 828 -12.11 -31.61 21.15
C LYS A 828 -12.99 -32.01 19.97
N ARG A 829 -14.32 -31.78 20.07
CA ARG A 829 -15.23 -32.04 18.95
C ARG A 829 -14.89 -31.21 17.72
N CYS A 830 -14.52 -29.94 17.89
CA CYS A 830 -14.11 -29.08 16.78
C CYS A 830 -12.78 -29.56 16.16
N MET A 831 -11.80 -29.92 17.00
CA MET A 831 -10.53 -30.46 16.55
C MET A 831 -10.67 -31.75 15.75
N ALA A 832 -11.62 -32.61 16.13
CA ALA A 832 -11.86 -33.89 15.48
C ALA A 832 -12.24 -33.77 13.99
N GLU A 833 -12.75 -32.61 13.55
CA GLU A 833 -13.10 -32.37 12.15
C GLU A 833 -11.88 -32.13 11.27
N PHE A 834 -10.72 -31.79 11.85
CA PHE A 834 -9.49 -31.52 11.08
C PHE A 834 -8.54 -32.72 10.99
N ILE A 835 -8.87 -33.86 11.60
CA ILE A 835 -7.98 -35.04 11.67
C ILE A 835 -7.63 -35.58 10.28
N CYS A 836 -8.61 -35.64 9.38
CA CYS A 836 -8.43 -36.19 8.03
C CYS A 836 -7.91 -35.14 7.03
N SER A 837 -7.38 -34.00 7.49
CA SER A 837 -6.74 -33.04 6.59
C SER A 837 -5.53 -33.67 5.89
N SER A 838 -5.51 -33.62 4.57
CA SER A 838 -4.43 -34.17 3.73
C SER A 838 -3.28 -33.19 3.53
N ASP A 839 -3.53 -31.88 3.66
CA ASP A 839 -2.50 -30.86 3.48
C ASP A 839 -1.62 -30.72 4.74
N THR A 840 -0.31 -30.87 4.55
CA THR A 840 0.68 -30.87 5.62
C THR A 840 0.89 -29.49 6.25
N ASN A 841 0.85 -28.42 5.46
CA ASN A 841 1.04 -27.05 5.94
C ASN A 841 -0.17 -26.59 6.75
N ILE A 842 -1.37 -26.86 6.25
CA ILE A 842 -2.63 -26.63 6.97
C ILE A 842 -2.67 -27.46 8.25
N SER A 843 -2.35 -28.77 8.17
CA SER A 843 -2.28 -29.65 9.34
C SER A 843 -1.33 -29.13 10.42
N LYS A 844 -0.15 -28.66 10.02
CA LYS A 844 0.84 -28.03 10.91
C LYS A 844 0.29 -26.77 11.56
N MET A 845 -0.32 -25.89 10.76
CA MET A 845 -0.87 -24.61 11.21
C MET A 845 -2.01 -24.82 12.21
N ILE A 846 -3.05 -25.58 11.85
CA ILE A 846 -4.19 -25.83 12.74
C ILE A 846 -3.72 -26.62 13.97
N GLY A 847 -2.82 -27.60 13.80
CA GLY A 847 -2.26 -28.38 14.91
C GLY A 847 -1.58 -27.50 15.97
N LYS A 848 -0.82 -26.48 15.54
CA LYS A 848 -0.24 -25.48 16.44
C LYS A 848 -1.30 -24.69 17.20
N ILE A 849 -2.27 -24.10 16.49
CA ILE A 849 -3.34 -23.27 17.09
C ILE A 849 -4.17 -24.12 18.07
N ALA A 850 -4.42 -25.39 17.71
CA ALA A 850 -5.13 -26.33 18.55
C ALA A 850 -4.36 -26.64 19.84
N ALA A 851 -3.04 -26.86 19.76
CA ALA A 851 -2.20 -27.10 20.94
C ALA A 851 -2.17 -25.91 21.88
N GLU A 852 -1.98 -24.70 21.35
CA GLU A 852 -1.97 -23.45 22.13
C GLU A 852 -3.31 -23.24 22.88
N ASN A 853 -4.44 -23.46 22.20
CA ASN A 853 -5.75 -23.34 22.83
C ASN A 853 -6.07 -24.48 23.79
N PHE A 854 -5.62 -25.71 23.50
CA PHE A 854 -5.76 -26.83 24.43
C PHE A 854 -5.09 -26.50 25.76
N ILE A 855 -3.84 -26.03 25.71
CA ILE A 855 -3.05 -25.60 26.87
C ILE A 855 -3.74 -24.47 27.62
N ARG A 856 -4.20 -23.43 26.91
CA ARG A 856 -4.93 -22.31 27.50
C ARG A 856 -6.10 -22.81 28.34
N ILE A 857 -6.97 -23.64 27.76
CA ILE A 857 -8.18 -24.15 28.43
C ILE A 857 -7.82 -25.00 29.65
N VAL A 858 -6.85 -25.93 29.54
CA VAL A 858 -6.52 -26.82 30.66
C VAL A 858 -5.78 -26.09 31.79
N THR A 859 -5.00 -25.06 31.47
CA THR A 859 -4.31 -24.22 32.46
C THR A 859 -5.28 -23.32 33.20
N GLU A 860 -6.24 -22.69 32.50
CA GLU A 860 -7.32 -21.91 33.12
C GLU A 860 -8.18 -22.75 34.08
N LYS A 861 -8.32 -24.05 33.80
CA LYS A 861 -9.06 -25.02 34.65
C LYS A 861 -8.20 -25.67 35.73
N GLN A 862 -6.91 -25.37 35.80
CA GLN A 862 -5.95 -25.90 36.78
C GLN A 862 -5.89 -27.44 36.82
N TYR A 863 -6.05 -28.10 35.66
CA TYR A 863 -5.87 -29.56 35.60
C TYR A 863 -4.41 -29.94 35.85
N SER A 864 -4.19 -31.02 36.59
CA SER A 864 -2.87 -31.63 36.70
C SER A 864 -2.42 -32.23 35.37
N LEU A 865 -1.11 -32.36 35.16
CA LEU A 865 -0.58 -32.97 33.93
C LEU A 865 -1.10 -34.41 33.73
N GLU A 866 -1.27 -35.16 34.82
CA GLU A 866 -1.81 -36.52 34.78
C GLU A 866 -3.27 -36.54 34.30
N GLU A 867 -4.13 -35.65 34.81
CA GLU A 867 -5.51 -35.51 34.34
C GLU A 867 -5.57 -35.08 32.86
N ILE A 868 -4.72 -34.14 32.46
CA ILE A 868 -4.61 -33.68 31.07
C ILE A 868 -4.31 -34.86 30.13
N VAL A 869 -3.32 -35.68 30.48
CA VAL A 869 -2.93 -36.83 29.65
C VAL A 869 -4.02 -37.90 29.69
N LYS A 870 -4.37 -38.39 30.88
CA LYS A 870 -5.24 -39.56 31.08
C LYS A 870 -6.69 -39.29 30.72
N ASN A 871 -7.28 -38.24 31.29
CA ASN A 871 -8.72 -37.99 31.20
C ASN A 871 -9.08 -37.16 29.96
N HIS A 872 -8.10 -36.56 29.30
CA HIS A 872 -8.38 -35.66 28.19
C HIS A 872 -7.71 -36.03 26.87
N LEU A 873 -6.40 -36.27 26.87
CA LEU A 873 -5.68 -36.58 25.63
C LEU A 873 -5.92 -38.02 25.17
N ILE A 874 -5.69 -39.01 26.05
CA ILE A 874 -5.79 -40.42 25.68
C ILE A 874 -7.22 -40.81 25.30
N ILE A 875 -8.22 -40.31 26.03
CA ILE A 875 -9.63 -40.52 25.69
C ILE A 875 -9.94 -39.92 24.30
N PHE A 876 -9.51 -38.68 24.05
CA PHE A 876 -9.73 -38.03 22.75
C PHE A 876 -9.11 -38.81 21.58
N LEU A 877 -7.87 -39.28 21.74
CA LEU A 877 -7.20 -40.09 20.71
C LEU A 877 -7.94 -41.42 20.50
N GLY A 878 -8.39 -42.06 21.59
CA GLY A 878 -9.17 -43.29 21.54
C GLY A 878 -10.50 -43.13 20.80
N ASP A 879 -11.25 -42.06 21.11
CA ASP A 879 -12.55 -41.75 20.50
C ASP A 879 -12.44 -41.46 18.99
N ASN A 880 -11.25 -41.05 18.52
CA ASN A 880 -11.00 -40.68 17.13
C ASN A 880 -10.07 -41.65 16.39
N LEU A 881 -9.88 -42.87 16.91
CA LEU A 881 -8.91 -43.83 16.39
C LEU A 881 -9.10 -44.13 14.89
N GLU A 882 -10.34 -44.30 14.42
CA GLU A 882 -10.60 -44.62 13.02
C GLU A 882 -10.28 -43.46 12.07
N LYS A 883 -10.63 -42.21 12.44
CA LYS A 883 -10.21 -41.01 11.69
C LYS A 883 -8.67 -40.88 11.65
N ILE A 884 -8.00 -41.19 12.76
CA ILE A 884 -6.53 -41.17 12.83
C ILE A 884 -5.93 -42.22 11.89
N LYS A 885 -6.45 -43.44 11.88
CA LYS A 885 -6.02 -44.50 10.96
C LYS A 885 -6.19 -44.08 9.50
N GLU A 886 -7.35 -43.56 9.15
CA GLU A 886 -7.66 -43.08 7.81
C GLU A 886 -6.65 -42.01 7.36
N SER A 887 -6.38 -41.02 8.23
CA SER A 887 -5.42 -39.95 7.94
C SER A 887 -3.97 -40.43 7.73
N MET A 888 -3.60 -41.58 8.29
CA MET A 888 -2.27 -42.18 8.11
C MET A 888 -2.18 -43.08 6.88
N ASN A 889 -3.28 -43.71 6.48
CA ASN A 889 -3.34 -44.61 5.34
C ASN A 889 -3.33 -43.87 4.00
N THR A 890 -3.82 -42.63 3.95
CA THR A 890 -3.79 -41.79 2.73
C THR A 890 -2.38 -41.40 2.27
N GLY A 891 -1.32 -41.74 3.04
CA GLY A 891 0.08 -41.49 2.72
C GLY A 891 0.87 -42.69 2.18
N SER A 892 0.24 -43.86 1.96
CA SER A 892 0.96 -45.14 1.75
C SER A 892 1.61 -45.36 0.38
N GLU A 893 1.57 -44.40 -0.56
CA GLU A 893 2.23 -44.53 -1.87
C GLU A 893 3.58 -43.79 -2.02
N LYS A 894 4.13 -43.13 -0.98
CA LYS A 894 5.41 -42.41 -1.13
C LYS A 894 6.43 -42.76 -0.04
N GLY A 895 7.61 -43.22 -0.49
CA GLY A 895 8.70 -43.71 0.35
C GLY A 895 9.36 -42.67 1.26
N LYS A 896 10.08 -43.19 2.27
CA LYS A 896 11.03 -42.60 3.25
C LYS A 896 10.77 -41.23 3.92
N ASN A 897 9.81 -40.41 3.48
CA ASN A 897 9.39 -39.17 4.14
C ASN A 897 7.85 -39.04 4.06
N SER A 898 7.11 -39.77 4.89
CA SER A 898 5.67 -39.56 5.04
C SER A 898 5.41 -38.22 5.72
N ASN A 899 4.63 -37.36 5.08
CA ASN A 899 4.21 -36.08 5.67
C ASN A 899 3.42 -36.32 6.96
N ALA A 900 3.72 -35.55 8.01
CA ALA A 900 3.05 -35.69 9.30
C ALA A 900 1.59 -35.20 9.24
N THR A 901 0.71 -35.93 9.91
CA THR A 901 -0.73 -35.65 10.00
C THR A 901 -1.05 -34.50 10.97
N PHE A 902 -2.30 -34.00 10.94
CA PHE A 902 -2.81 -33.01 11.90
C PHE A 902 -2.58 -33.44 13.36
N ILE A 903 -2.90 -34.68 13.71
CA ILE A 903 -2.76 -35.19 15.08
C ILE A 903 -1.29 -35.25 15.51
N GLU A 904 -0.38 -35.64 14.62
CA GLU A 904 1.04 -35.62 14.94
C GLU A 904 1.54 -34.20 15.20
N TYR A 905 1.18 -33.23 14.37
CA TYR A 905 1.55 -31.83 14.62
C TYR A 905 0.94 -31.28 15.91
N PHE A 906 -0.35 -31.55 16.17
CA PHE A 906 -1.00 -31.20 17.42
C PHE A 906 -0.23 -31.76 18.63
N LEU A 907 0.14 -33.05 18.61
CA LEU A 907 0.90 -33.67 19.69
C LEU A 907 2.30 -33.06 19.85
N ARG A 908 3.02 -32.80 18.75
CA ARG A 908 4.36 -32.17 18.81
C ARG A 908 4.31 -30.82 19.51
N PHE A 909 3.37 -29.95 19.12
CA PHE A 909 3.22 -28.64 19.72
C PHE A 909 2.69 -28.74 21.16
N LEU A 910 1.70 -29.60 21.42
CA LEU A 910 1.13 -29.78 22.75
C LEU A 910 2.19 -30.26 23.73
N PHE A 911 2.94 -31.31 23.39
CA PHE A 911 3.96 -31.87 24.27
C PHE A 911 5.08 -30.87 24.54
N ARG A 912 5.51 -30.11 23.53
CA ARG A 912 6.47 -29.03 23.74
C ARG A 912 5.95 -28.01 24.75
N LEU A 913 4.71 -27.54 24.62
CA LEU A 913 4.11 -26.59 25.55
C LEU A 913 3.93 -27.17 26.96
N LEU A 914 3.56 -28.45 27.09
CA LEU A 914 3.48 -29.13 28.38
C LEU A 914 4.86 -29.23 29.04
N ILE A 915 5.91 -29.55 28.28
CA ILE A 915 7.29 -29.53 28.77
C ILE A 915 7.66 -28.11 29.25
N GLU A 916 7.36 -27.08 28.45
CA GLU A 916 7.64 -25.66 28.74
C GLU A 916 6.85 -25.10 29.93
N ASN A 917 5.70 -25.66 30.30
CA ASN A 917 4.91 -25.21 31.45
C ASN A 917 5.27 -25.88 32.79
N ASN A 918 5.96 -27.03 32.79
CA ASN A 918 6.32 -27.76 34.02
C ASN A 918 7.77 -27.47 34.47
N GLU A 919 8.01 -26.32 35.12
CA GLU A 919 9.37 -25.87 35.45
C GLU A 919 10.13 -26.80 36.39
N ASP A 920 9.43 -27.40 37.35
CA ASP A 920 10.03 -28.24 38.39
C ASP A 920 10.47 -29.61 37.88
N ASN A 921 9.71 -30.19 36.94
CA ASN A 921 10.04 -31.46 36.30
C ASN A 921 9.66 -31.43 34.81
N ARG A 922 10.64 -31.10 33.97
CA ARG A 922 10.47 -31.06 32.50
C ARG A 922 10.23 -32.44 31.89
N LEU A 923 10.53 -33.53 32.60
CA LEU A 923 10.35 -34.92 32.16
C LEU A 923 9.03 -35.56 32.62
N LEU A 924 8.22 -34.86 33.44
CA LEU A 924 7.00 -35.40 34.03
C LEU A 924 6.04 -35.98 32.99
N LEU A 925 5.93 -35.36 31.81
CA LEU A 925 5.12 -35.89 30.70
C LEU A 925 5.59 -37.29 30.26
N HIS A 926 6.92 -37.49 30.15
CA HIS A 926 7.47 -38.78 29.78
C HIS A 926 7.21 -39.82 30.87
N GLU A 927 7.41 -39.44 32.14
CA GLU A 927 7.15 -40.30 33.29
C GLU A 927 5.70 -40.78 33.34
N ILE A 928 4.72 -39.89 33.14
CA ILE A 928 3.29 -40.25 33.09
C ILE A 928 3.00 -41.21 31.93
N LEU A 929 3.46 -40.88 30.71
CA LEU A 929 3.22 -41.70 29.52
C LEU A 929 3.83 -43.10 29.63
N LEU A 930 4.96 -43.22 30.34
CA LEU A 930 5.64 -44.48 30.60
C LEU A 930 4.97 -45.28 31.74
N LYS A 931 4.77 -44.66 32.91
CA LYS A 931 4.24 -45.31 34.13
C LYS A 931 2.82 -45.84 33.91
N GLU A 932 1.97 -45.07 33.24
CA GLU A 932 0.60 -45.48 32.93
C GLU A 932 0.52 -46.38 31.67
N ASN A 933 1.66 -46.79 31.10
CA ASN A 933 1.78 -47.60 29.90
C ASN A 933 1.08 -47.02 28.64
N PHE A 934 0.89 -45.70 28.57
CA PHE A 934 0.30 -45.06 27.40
C PHE A 934 1.18 -45.17 26.15
N TYR A 935 2.49 -45.23 26.32
CA TYR A 935 3.37 -45.56 25.21
C TYR A 935 3.12 -46.95 24.63
N TYR A 936 2.56 -47.89 25.39
CA TYR A 936 2.44 -49.31 25.01
C TYR A 936 1.00 -49.81 25.17
N LEU A 937 0.02 -48.97 24.78
CA LEU A 937 -1.42 -49.26 24.92
C LEU A 937 -1.84 -50.58 24.28
N GLU A 938 -1.19 -50.99 23.19
CA GLU A 938 -1.39 -52.28 22.53
C GLU A 938 -1.17 -53.47 23.47
N ARG A 939 -0.25 -53.34 24.44
CA ARG A 939 0.05 -54.38 25.43
C ARG A 939 -0.92 -54.35 26.61
N VAL A 940 -1.40 -53.16 26.99
CA VAL A 940 -2.33 -52.98 28.12
C VAL A 940 -3.75 -53.42 27.77
N LYS A 941 -4.22 -53.08 26.57
CA LYS A 941 -5.60 -53.36 26.14
C LYS A 941 -5.75 -54.69 25.37
N ALA A 942 -4.65 -55.39 25.12
CA ALA A 942 -4.60 -56.60 24.28
C ALA A 942 -5.31 -56.43 22.92
N ASP A 943 -5.28 -55.22 22.38
CA ASP A 943 -6.00 -54.86 21.17
C ASP A 943 -5.06 -54.05 20.26
N ASN A 944 -4.64 -54.70 19.18
CA ASN A 944 -3.71 -54.16 18.19
C ASN A 944 -4.20 -52.85 17.57
N LYS A 945 -5.49 -52.51 17.67
CA LYS A 945 -6.00 -51.24 17.14
C LYS A 945 -5.39 -50.02 17.84
N PHE A 946 -4.98 -50.13 19.11
CA PHE A 946 -4.37 -49.02 19.86
C PHE A 946 -2.88 -48.85 19.62
N LYS A 947 -2.24 -49.76 18.86
CA LYS A 947 -0.80 -49.69 18.53
C LYS A 947 -0.43 -48.36 17.85
N ILE A 948 -1.34 -47.82 17.04
CA ILE A 948 -1.16 -46.54 16.34
C ILE A 948 -1.08 -45.39 17.34
N ILE A 949 -1.95 -45.37 18.36
CA ILE A 949 -1.93 -44.35 19.40
C ILE A 949 -0.62 -44.44 20.21
N GLY A 950 -0.22 -45.64 20.63
CA GLY A 950 1.07 -45.83 21.30
C GLY A 950 2.25 -45.34 20.45
N HIS A 951 2.24 -45.63 19.14
CA HIS A 951 3.26 -45.19 18.20
C HIS A 951 3.34 -43.66 18.08
N ILE A 952 2.22 -42.96 17.86
CA ILE A 952 2.24 -41.48 17.74
C ILE A 952 2.64 -40.81 19.06
N LEU A 953 2.28 -41.37 20.21
CA LEU A 953 2.70 -40.83 21.51
C LEU A 953 4.22 -40.93 21.67
N ARG A 954 4.80 -42.10 21.38
CA ARG A 954 6.26 -42.32 21.43
C ARG A 954 7.02 -41.41 20.45
N SER A 955 6.58 -41.39 19.19
CA SER A 955 7.24 -40.59 18.14
C SER A 955 7.19 -39.09 18.44
N ASN A 956 6.00 -38.54 18.73
CA ASN A 956 5.85 -37.11 18.91
C ASN A 956 6.39 -36.61 20.26
N SER A 957 6.45 -37.45 21.30
CA SER A 957 7.15 -37.10 22.55
C SER A 957 8.65 -36.96 22.33
N ALA A 958 9.30 -37.92 21.66
CA ALA A 958 10.72 -37.85 21.34
C ALA A 958 11.07 -36.60 20.51
N ILE A 959 10.25 -36.29 19.49
CA ILE A 959 10.40 -35.08 18.68
C ILE A 959 10.27 -33.81 19.54
N ALA A 960 9.25 -33.73 20.41
CA ALA A 960 9.02 -32.57 21.26
C ALA A 960 10.17 -32.31 22.24
N TYR A 961 10.70 -33.35 22.87
CA TYR A 961 11.87 -33.24 23.75
C TYR A 961 13.14 -32.85 22.99
N GLY A 962 13.37 -33.42 21.81
CA GLY A 962 14.49 -33.05 20.95
C GLY A 962 14.42 -31.57 20.52
N ALA A 963 13.23 -31.11 20.11
CA ALA A 963 12.99 -29.71 19.78
C ALA A 963 13.20 -28.78 20.99
N TYR A 964 12.73 -29.17 22.17
CA TYR A 964 12.98 -28.42 23.40
C TYR A 964 14.49 -28.31 23.69
N TYR A 965 15.24 -29.42 23.58
CA TYR A 965 16.69 -29.44 23.78
C TYR A 965 17.45 -28.49 22.84
N LYS A 966 17.05 -28.43 21.56
CA LYS A 966 17.68 -27.56 20.53
C LYS A 966 17.54 -26.07 20.86
N HIS A 967 16.39 -25.66 21.38
CA HIS A 967 16.05 -24.25 21.58
C HIS A 967 16.42 -23.69 22.96
N LEU A 968 17.05 -24.49 23.84
CA LEU A 968 17.52 -24.02 25.14
C LEU A 968 18.83 -23.22 25.04
N ASN A 969 18.87 -22.06 25.68
CA ASN A 969 20.11 -21.31 25.90
C ASN A 969 21.11 -22.15 26.72
N HIS A 970 22.41 -21.88 26.55
CA HIS A 970 23.52 -22.68 27.08
C HIS A 970 23.41 -23.01 28.59
N SER A 971 22.98 -22.05 29.43
CA SER A 971 22.84 -22.25 30.88
C SER A 971 21.66 -23.16 31.25
N LYS A 972 20.49 -23.00 30.62
CA LYS A 972 19.31 -23.85 30.84
C LYS A 972 19.50 -25.25 30.26
N LYS A 973 20.20 -25.34 29.13
CA LYS A 973 20.54 -26.60 28.45
C LYS A 973 21.34 -27.52 29.36
N LYS A 974 22.32 -27.00 30.12
CA LYS A 974 23.14 -27.82 31.04
C LYS A 974 22.31 -28.52 32.13
N ASN A 975 21.34 -27.84 32.74
CA ASN A 975 20.50 -28.44 33.79
C ASN A 975 19.56 -29.50 33.22
N PHE A 976 18.87 -29.18 32.12
CA PHE A 976 17.97 -30.12 31.46
C PHE A 976 18.70 -31.33 30.89
N LYS A 977 19.90 -31.15 30.30
CA LYS A 977 20.71 -32.22 29.72
C LYS A 977 21.01 -33.35 30.71
N LYS A 978 21.32 -33.03 31.97
CA LYS A 978 21.58 -34.04 33.00
C LYS A 978 20.35 -34.93 33.23
N GLN A 979 19.19 -34.31 33.42
CA GLN A 979 17.92 -35.02 33.60
C GLN A 979 17.58 -35.85 32.35
N TYR A 980 17.80 -35.27 31.17
CA TYR A 980 17.53 -35.90 29.88
C TYR A 980 18.38 -37.15 29.64
N ILE A 981 19.68 -37.08 29.93
CA ILE A 981 20.60 -38.23 29.88
C ILE A 981 20.15 -39.32 30.86
N GLU A 982 19.84 -38.97 32.11
CA GLU A 982 19.38 -39.94 33.11
C GLU A 982 18.09 -40.65 32.67
N CYS A 983 17.17 -39.92 32.04
CA CYS A 983 15.94 -40.47 31.46
C CYS A 983 16.25 -41.48 30.35
N ILE A 984 17.16 -41.15 29.45
CA ILE A 984 17.55 -42.03 28.34
C ILE A 984 18.26 -43.28 28.88
N THR A 985 19.14 -43.14 29.88
CA THR A 985 19.78 -44.29 30.54
C THR A 985 18.74 -45.25 31.13
N LYS A 986 17.71 -44.73 31.85
CA LYS A 986 16.63 -45.57 32.39
C LYS A 986 15.88 -46.36 31.31
N LEU A 987 15.67 -45.76 30.13
CA LEU A 987 15.08 -46.47 28.99
C LEU A 987 16.00 -47.56 28.43
N LEU A 988 17.32 -47.33 28.45
CA LEU A 988 18.34 -48.30 28.04
C LEU A 988 18.58 -49.40 29.07
N ASP A 989 18.19 -49.24 30.33
CA ASP A 989 18.23 -50.31 31.33
C ASP A 989 17.06 -51.30 31.18
N SER A 990 16.01 -50.90 30.46
CA SER A 990 14.82 -51.72 30.23
C SER A 990 15.10 -52.97 29.39
N GLU A 991 14.41 -54.07 29.69
CA GLU A 991 14.44 -55.26 28.84
C GLU A 991 13.60 -55.11 27.55
N LEU A 992 12.74 -54.09 27.49
CA LEU A 992 11.85 -53.88 26.36
C LEU A 992 12.56 -53.22 25.17
N ILE A 993 12.59 -53.92 24.04
CA ILE A 993 13.16 -53.45 22.77
C ILE A 993 12.61 -52.07 22.39
N GLU A 994 11.31 -51.85 22.56
CA GLU A 994 10.66 -50.60 22.18
C GLU A 994 11.06 -49.41 23.06
N GLN A 995 11.45 -49.63 24.32
CA GLN A 995 11.98 -48.56 25.18
C GLN A 995 13.39 -48.17 24.75
N ARG A 996 14.21 -49.13 24.32
CA ARG A 996 15.56 -48.88 23.78
C ARG A 996 15.50 -48.16 22.43
N ILE A 997 14.54 -48.51 21.58
CA ILE A 997 14.24 -47.76 20.34
C ILE A 997 13.79 -46.33 20.67
N LEU A 998 12.96 -46.14 21.71
CA LEU A 998 12.56 -44.80 22.15
C LEU A 998 13.76 -43.98 22.63
N ALA A 999 14.69 -44.59 23.36
CA ALA A 999 15.95 -43.98 23.78
C ALA A 999 16.76 -43.47 22.57
N PHE A 1000 16.88 -44.28 21.51
CA PHE A 1000 17.50 -43.84 20.25
C PHE A 1000 16.83 -42.58 19.70
N HIS A 1001 15.50 -42.55 19.65
CA HIS A 1001 14.76 -41.39 19.11
C HIS A 1001 14.88 -40.15 19.98
N PHE A 1002 14.99 -40.28 21.31
CA PHE A 1002 15.30 -39.15 22.20
C PHE A 1002 16.67 -38.55 21.87
N ILE A 1003 17.67 -39.39 21.55
CA ILE A 1003 19.00 -38.92 21.12
C ILE A 1003 18.93 -38.29 19.72
N SER A 1004 18.40 -39.03 18.73
CA SER A 1004 18.46 -38.63 17.32
C SER A 1004 17.75 -37.31 17.05
N ASN A 1005 16.63 -37.06 17.74
CA ASN A 1005 15.85 -35.83 17.57
C ASN A 1005 16.51 -34.59 18.19
N THR A 1006 17.69 -34.70 18.82
CA THR A 1006 18.46 -33.53 19.29
C THR A 1006 19.26 -32.83 18.18
N LEU A 1007 19.46 -33.49 17.03
CA LEU A 1007 20.20 -32.96 15.88
C LEU A 1007 19.44 -31.88 15.11
N ILE A 1008 20.13 -30.86 14.59
CA ILE A 1008 19.52 -29.84 13.75
C ILE A 1008 19.49 -30.35 12.31
N ASP A 1009 18.32 -30.80 11.84
CA ASP A 1009 18.15 -31.41 10.50
C ASP A 1009 18.52 -30.47 9.34
N GLU A 1010 18.49 -29.15 9.58
CA GLU A 1010 18.82 -28.10 8.59
C GLU A 1010 20.33 -27.85 8.45
N ASP A 1011 21.15 -28.37 9.36
CA ASP A 1011 22.62 -28.25 9.31
C ASP A 1011 23.25 -29.62 9.06
N PRO A 1012 23.73 -29.92 7.84
CA PRO A 1012 24.39 -31.18 7.53
C PRO A 1012 25.69 -31.38 8.32
N LYS A 1013 26.22 -30.34 8.98
CA LYS A 1013 27.38 -30.40 9.89
C LYS A 1013 27.01 -30.53 11.37
N SER A 1014 25.71 -30.50 11.71
CA SER A 1014 25.25 -30.71 13.09
C SER A 1014 25.70 -32.08 13.58
N THR A 1015 26.54 -32.10 14.61
CA THR A 1015 26.97 -33.32 15.29
C THR A 1015 26.22 -33.49 16.60
N LEU A 1016 26.05 -34.73 17.03
CA LEU A 1016 25.48 -35.04 18.33
C LEU A 1016 26.40 -34.49 19.43
N ASP A 1017 25.77 -34.04 20.52
CA ASP A 1017 26.49 -33.63 21.71
C ASP A 1017 27.24 -34.83 22.32
N ILE A 1018 28.52 -34.64 22.67
CA ILE A 1018 29.46 -35.71 23.05
C ILE A 1018 28.94 -36.57 24.21
N ASP A 1019 28.14 -35.97 25.11
CA ASP A 1019 27.57 -36.67 26.26
C ASP A 1019 26.50 -37.72 25.85
N PHE A 1020 25.98 -37.69 24.62
CA PHE A 1020 25.09 -38.73 24.10
C PHE A 1020 25.84 -39.93 23.51
N PHE A 1021 27.15 -39.83 23.23
CA PHE A 1021 27.91 -40.93 22.62
C PHE A 1021 27.95 -42.20 23.47
N PRO A 1022 28.16 -42.16 24.80
CA PRO A 1022 28.12 -43.37 25.61
C PRO A 1022 26.77 -44.09 25.53
N LEU A 1023 25.67 -43.34 25.49
CA LEU A 1023 24.32 -43.89 25.36
C LEU A 1023 24.08 -44.48 23.97
N LEU A 1024 24.55 -43.80 22.92
CA LEU A 1024 24.44 -44.28 21.54
C LEU A 1024 25.27 -45.55 21.30
N LYS A 1025 26.43 -45.67 21.96
CA LYS A 1025 27.24 -46.89 21.96
C LYS A 1025 26.46 -48.08 22.53
N VAL A 1026 25.80 -47.90 23.68
CA VAL A 1026 24.97 -48.95 24.30
C VAL A 1026 23.87 -49.42 23.34
N ILE A 1027 23.27 -48.52 22.57
CA ILE A 1027 22.24 -48.86 21.58
C ILE A 1027 22.84 -49.62 20.39
N HIS A 1028 24.00 -49.18 19.89
CA HIS A 1028 24.66 -49.77 18.74
C HIS A 1028 25.15 -51.21 19.01
N GLU A 1029 25.66 -51.45 20.22
CA GLU A 1029 26.19 -52.76 20.66
C GLU A 1029 25.09 -53.71 21.18
N ASP A 1030 23.82 -53.27 21.24
CA ASP A 1030 22.72 -54.11 21.71
C ASP A 1030 22.26 -55.07 20.61
N ASN A 1031 22.60 -56.36 20.75
CA ASN A 1031 22.21 -57.42 19.82
C ASN A 1031 20.70 -57.51 19.58
N ARG A 1032 19.85 -57.06 20.52
CA ARG A 1032 18.39 -57.05 20.33
C ARG A 1032 17.92 -56.00 19.31
N LEU A 1033 18.77 -55.02 19.00
CA LEU A 1033 18.49 -53.92 18.07
C LEU A 1033 19.20 -54.06 16.73
N GLU A 1034 19.82 -55.20 16.43
CA GLU A 1034 20.58 -55.44 15.19
C GLU A 1034 19.81 -54.99 13.93
N MET A 1035 18.60 -55.53 13.73
CA MET A 1035 17.73 -55.13 12.60
C MET A 1035 17.33 -53.64 12.60
N PHE A 1036 17.17 -53.03 13.77
CA PHE A 1036 16.84 -51.61 13.90
C PHE A 1036 18.04 -50.72 13.55
N ASN A 1037 19.24 -51.15 13.95
CA ASN A 1037 20.50 -50.45 13.75
C ASN A 1037 20.97 -50.55 12.30
N ASP A 1038 20.79 -51.70 11.65
CA ASP A 1038 21.13 -51.90 10.23
C ASP A 1038 20.41 -50.90 9.32
N GLY A 1039 19.14 -50.63 9.59
CA GLY A 1039 18.36 -49.63 8.87
C GLY A 1039 18.81 -48.17 9.10
N ARG A 1040 19.80 -47.94 9.96
CA ARG A 1040 20.28 -46.61 10.40
C ARG A 1040 21.81 -46.48 10.34
N LYS A 1041 22.47 -47.31 9.54
CA LYS A 1041 23.93 -47.31 9.39
C LYS A 1041 24.49 -45.90 9.10
N ASP A 1042 23.87 -45.16 8.17
CA ASP A 1042 24.26 -43.79 7.81
C ASP A 1042 24.23 -42.81 9.00
N PHE A 1043 23.31 -43.01 9.94
CA PHE A 1043 23.22 -42.18 11.14
C PHE A 1043 24.41 -42.44 12.08
N TYR A 1044 24.77 -43.71 12.28
CA TYR A 1044 25.91 -44.10 13.11
C TYR A 1044 27.25 -43.72 12.47
N GLU A 1045 27.38 -43.88 11.14
CA GLU A 1045 28.56 -43.43 10.39
C GLU A 1045 28.82 -41.94 10.55
N ARG A 1046 27.76 -41.14 10.62
CA ARG A 1046 27.87 -39.69 10.79
C ARG A 1046 28.12 -39.25 12.24
N ASN A 1047 27.45 -39.88 13.19
CA ASN A 1047 27.35 -39.33 14.55
C ASN A 1047 28.08 -40.14 15.63
N PHE A 1048 28.55 -41.36 15.30
CA PHE A 1048 29.18 -42.25 16.28
C PHE A 1048 30.59 -42.67 15.85
N TYR A 1049 30.74 -43.22 14.63
CA TYR A 1049 32.03 -43.74 14.16
C TYR A 1049 33.19 -42.73 14.07
N PRO A 1050 32.98 -41.43 13.81
CA PRO A 1050 34.07 -40.45 13.83
C PRO A 1050 34.77 -40.35 15.19
N TYR A 1051 34.12 -40.81 16.27
CA TYR A 1051 34.59 -40.70 17.65
C TYR A 1051 35.06 -42.03 18.25
N LEU A 1052 35.12 -43.09 17.43
CA LEU A 1052 35.72 -44.39 17.79
C LEU A 1052 37.23 -44.46 17.48
N LYS A 1053 37.80 -43.40 16.87
CA LYS A 1053 39.21 -43.31 16.51
C LYS A 1053 40.08 -42.74 17.61
#